data_AF-A0A852RFH3-F1
#
_entry.id   AF-A0A852RFH3-F1
#
_cell.length_a   1.000
_cell.length_b   1.000
_cell.length_c   1.000
_cell.angle_alpha   90.00
_cell.angle_beta   90.00
_cell.angle_gamma   90.00
#
_symmetry.space_group_name_H-M   'P 1'
#
loop_
_entity.id
_entity.type
_entity.pdbx_description
1 polymer ?
#
loop_
_entity_poly.entity_id
_entity_poly.type
_entity_poly.pdbx_seq_one_letter_code
_entity_poly.pdbx_strand_id
1 'polypeptide(L)'
;MRPRILCAALSTVAMLAVLVHPSAAQAEPGSPGTPGGGAAVTCASPPGSDGATPENRDRFVDLWSARFTDNAWRKRFIALPKVPDDILAEGFHALPEATQLWLSACLLDDLLATAGEQPTAQDRERLLTGVALVIFGKKSTAQMREELNEPAPPPPADTPPVNRDLTGQQLDAMTEELAGAPTLTSAQQPRTSVAAPTAKVSTRITAGAPSSFNDKLTALPAVPLVLDALDALLQEVSKVQGKLFTLPVLNLLSPLFYKICAESATMELACSVSVPVGVPVPADVTGDHLPDVLAQLTPLTNLIDVGAKFSVARLNGNIDLPAHVFAVYDTPVVKKRITVGIDGRGSTLGWSNSARVVLKNVVDALTGDIQVAANVSTTHPGATEALTFGVKTLTGGGIGVPATEQDPLTGSVQLSPFPTTLDVGARMTHGSTRSKDTITLATPTPTKVDAVIDQAVTSGPVDSNRRFTATVDQLPSNMQIDLTRQGKHQNIEYTANSEIGFVQATDTTTPDITQPAKVDHAVYQVHGVPGHMQVDFNGNLIEYGASDTIDKVYAGVERINGDAVTAEVRDIPDHAKVVFDGKNSVLDWDASAATTSVAASAHLTADTLGTDRAFDAGLTIDSIPAKWNASWADGNVLFEAPAAGIGAITANVTNHQTYQTLPGDHLSAYYDEASGNLDASLRISNLRRAAFSKVPDTGNGGGFEAGLDMGDHGAFAFSGEIHAALGDLKASGNLTNLPASITLRSEGGRITYTGDSHPDATISVAAGKAAALAATPEPPQVHGVAVRDGASGTDKAVRAKVYLTGLPTGLDLDTVHGTYTLTGYHPTIGTLVVDAVLQALAPKPLSLQLQQGVPTATPVDITIGPITTGTRPDGTHTIALDYNASQPLGALHANATYDNTDEAQLDISAIPASISVDAAFGADTKTVDVDMSQGIGDITAAYKHVGDLDLAASVHLHDVPRTVDITIGKDTTSGGGTTVDAPVFTMQTDTAGLDIDAFASAAITDPVDATAAVALSVTNLGKTVTAALDGARLHLTSTPATEAFALEAAGRVQKTIDLGWDGGIFQNSGHLAADLKIKRVTLGLTDFSDVNLHLGFTTGLDGSYGTFTFGQDSNLTVGLEEHFSVYIDWPDPLGSDTIPLVDIDALTIPFGNVAPRWHINENVYGRIFHIPVLEFGIANCGVTFDARPAPGYTTGGNTFTLGQPTNDGTHTPAWLITPDINLLGFSLPDFGLDIIAYFLSPYGHGIDAYPQCEWGP
;
A
#
# COMPACT_ATOMS: atom_id res chain seq x y z
N MET A 1 8.40 -31.67 7.08
CA MET A 1 8.03 -30.28 6.69
C MET A 1 6.71 -30.34 5.95
N ARG A 2 5.73 -29.50 6.32
CA ARG A 2 4.31 -29.65 5.91
C ARG A 2 4.03 -28.96 4.56
N PRO A 3 3.24 -29.56 3.63
CA PRO A 3 2.86 -28.98 2.33
C PRO A 3 1.78 -27.88 2.40
N ARG A 4 1.34 -27.47 3.59
CA ARG A 4 0.20 -26.53 3.78
C ARG A 4 0.50 -25.06 3.41
N ILE A 5 1.75 -24.69 3.18
CA ILE A 5 2.15 -23.29 2.94
C ILE A 5 2.13 -22.93 1.45
N LEU A 6 2.27 -23.90 0.54
CA LEU A 6 2.37 -23.64 -0.90
C LEU A 6 0.99 -23.42 -1.56
N CYS A 7 -0.06 -24.14 -1.13
CA CYS A 7 -1.42 -23.93 -1.63
C CYS A 7 -2.10 -22.66 -1.10
N ALA A 8 -1.73 -22.19 0.10
CA ALA A 8 -2.21 -20.90 0.62
C ALA A 8 -1.54 -19.69 -0.08
N ALA A 9 -0.28 -19.85 -0.50
CA ALA A 9 0.46 -18.81 -1.21
C ALA A 9 -0.02 -18.59 -2.67
N LEU A 10 -0.58 -19.61 -3.33
CA LEU A 10 -1.04 -19.49 -4.72
C LEU A 10 -2.48 -18.94 -4.85
N SER A 11 -3.34 -19.13 -3.86
CA SER A 11 -4.72 -18.58 -3.87
C SER A 11 -4.80 -17.12 -3.39
N THR A 12 -3.79 -16.64 -2.65
CA THR A 12 -3.80 -15.29 -2.04
C THR A 12 -3.08 -14.23 -2.91
N VAL A 13 -2.29 -14.65 -3.90
CA VAL A 13 -1.39 -13.76 -4.68
C VAL A 13 -2.06 -13.11 -5.90
N ALA A 14 -3.20 -13.60 -6.40
CA ALA A 14 -3.84 -13.04 -7.59
C ALA A 14 -4.81 -11.87 -7.34
N MET A 15 -5.23 -11.59 -6.09
CA MET A 15 -6.20 -10.51 -5.80
C MET A 15 -5.78 -9.51 -4.72
N LEU A 16 -4.76 -9.78 -3.89
CA LEU A 16 -4.42 -8.93 -2.73
C LEU A 16 -3.10 -8.13 -2.84
N ALA A 17 -2.43 -8.09 -3.99
CA ALA A 17 -1.08 -7.55 -4.12
C ALA A 17 -0.95 -6.02 -4.31
N VAL A 18 -2.00 -5.21 -4.08
CA VAL A 18 -1.93 -3.74 -4.25
C VAL A 18 -2.00 -2.95 -2.93
N LEU A 19 -2.33 -3.57 -1.78
CA LEU A 19 -2.38 -2.84 -0.51
C LEU A 19 -1.80 -3.69 0.64
N VAL A 20 -0.92 -3.05 1.43
CA VAL A 20 -0.32 -3.45 2.74
C VAL A 20 1.16 -3.90 2.71
N HIS A 21 1.92 -3.28 3.62
CA HIS A 21 3.38 -3.18 3.75
C HIS A 21 4.22 -4.49 3.77
N PRO A 22 5.51 -4.41 3.36
CA PRO A 22 6.42 -5.54 3.30
C PRO A 22 7.23 -5.70 4.59
N SER A 23 6.88 -6.67 5.43
CA SER A 23 7.84 -7.22 6.41
C SER A 23 7.33 -8.51 7.04
N ALA A 24 7.59 -9.65 6.39
CA ALA A 24 7.74 -10.96 7.06
C ALA A 24 8.20 -12.03 6.05
N ALA A 25 9.47 -12.47 6.15
CA ALA A 25 9.90 -13.88 6.01
C ALA A 25 11.44 -14.02 5.92
N GLN A 26 12.10 -14.42 7.02
CA GLN A 26 13.22 -15.37 7.03
C GLN A 26 13.19 -16.16 8.36
N ALA A 27 13.53 -17.45 8.31
CA ALA A 27 13.30 -18.45 9.37
C ALA A 27 14.55 -18.84 10.20
N GLU A 28 14.28 -19.47 11.35
CA GLU A 28 15.08 -20.06 12.45
C GLU A 28 16.28 -20.99 12.09
N PRO A 29 17.27 -21.26 13.00
CA PRO A 29 17.05 -21.78 14.38
C PRO A 29 18.04 -21.35 15.52
N GLY A 30 17.54 -21.36 16.77
CA GLY A 30 18.35 -21.41 18.00
C GLY A 30 17.76 -20.67 19.22
N SER A 31 17.17 -21.39 20.18
CA SER A 31 16.78 -20.88 21.52
C SER A 31 18.03 -20.79 22.45
N PRO A 32 18.12 -19.95 23.52
CA PRO A 32 17.06 -19.21 24.22
C PRO A 32 17.37 -17.72 24.50
N GLY A 33 16.34 -16.86 24.48
CA GLY A 33 16.42 -15.48 24.93
C GLY A 33 15.46 -14.57 24.17
N THR A 34 14.20 -14.53 24.59
CA THR A 34 13.18 -13.67 23.98
C THR A 34 13.39 -12.20 24.39
N PRO A 35 13.51 -11.28 23.43
CA PRO A 35 12.69 -10.07 23.50
C PRO A 35 12.01 -9.77 22.15
N GLY A 36 10.78 -9.24 22.18
CA GLY A 36 10.24 -8.52 21.02
C GLY A 36 8.78 -8.77 20.62
N GLY A 37 7.88 -9.16 21.52
CA GLY A 37 6.47 -8.79 21.40
C GLY A 37 6.21 -7.68 22.41
N GLY A 38 5.94 -6.45 21.95
CA GLY A 38 5.72 -5.29 22.82
C GLY A 38 4.43 -5.45 23.63
N ALA A 39 4.47 -6.24 24.69
CA ALA A 39 3.45 -6.18 25.72
C ALA A 39 3.50 -4.78 26.34
N ALA A 40 2.42 -4.01 26.19
CA ALA A 40 2.31 -2.69 26.80
C ALA A 40 2.69 -2.78 28.29
N VAL A 41 3.59 -1.91 28.75
CA VAL A 41 4.04 -1.90 30.14
C VAL A 41 2.82 -1.66 31.05
N THR A 42 2.57 -2.58 31.97
CA THR A 42 1.48 -2.51 32.96
C THR A 42 2.04 -2.46 34.36
N CYS A 43 1.32 -1.86 35.30
CA CYS A 43 1.76 -1.81 36.69
C CYS A 43 1.95 -3.20 37.32
N ALA A 44 1.19 -4.19 36.84
CA ALA A 44 1.24 -5.57 37.31
C ALA A 44 2.55 -6.32 36.97
N SER A 45 3.36 -5.80 36.03
CA SER A 45 4.55 -6.47 35.53
C SER A 45 5.81 -5.62 35.76
N PRO A 46 6.38 -5.63 36.99
CA PRO A 46 7.64 -4.93 37.25
C PRO A 46 8.77 -5.51 36.39
N PRO A 47 9.63 -4.67 35.79
CA PRO A 47 10.82 -5.15 35.09
C PRO A 47 11.83 -5.74 36.08
N GLY A 48 12.69 -6.66 35.62
CA GLY A 48 13.77 -7.23 36.43
C GLY A 48 14.95 -6.28 36.72
N SER A 49 14.76 -4.97 36.54
CA SER A 49 15.79 -3.94 36.73
C SER A 49 15.83 -3.41 38.17
N ASP A 50 17.00 -2.94 38.60
CA ASP A 50 17.18 -2.38 39.94
C ASP A 50 16.16 -1.26 40.24
N GLY A 51 15.59 -1.31 41.45
CA GLY A 51 14.62 -0.33 41.95
C GLY A 51 13.17 -0.56 41.53
N ALA A 52 12.85 -1.60 40.75
CA ALA A 52 11.47 -1.98 40.43
C ALA A 52 10.78 -2.75 41.59
N THR A 53 10.70 -2.11 42.77
CA THR A 53 10.10 -2.70 43.97
C THR A 53 8.71 -2.10 44.27
N PRO A 54 7.81 -2.84 44.95
CA PRO A 54 6.52 -2.30 45.40
C PRO A 54 6.66 -1.02 46.24
N GLU A 55 7.70 -0.92 47.08
CA GLU A 55 7.93 0.27 47.91
C GLU A 55 8.25 1.51 47.07
N ASN A 56 9.06 1.36 46.01
CA ASN A 56 9.35 2.46 45.09
C ASN A 56 8.14 2.83 44.25
N ARG A 57 7.32 1.84 43.84
CA ARG A 57 6.04 2.08 43.18
C ARG A 57 5.13 2.92 44.06
N ASP A 58 4.87 2.48 45.28
CA ASP A 58 3.90 3.13 46.17
C ASP A 58 4.37 4.55 46.51
N ARG A 59 5.66 4.73 46.84
CA ARG A 59 6.25 6.06 47.07
C ARG A 59 6.16 6.98 45.84
N PHE A 60 6.34 6.43 44.64
CA PHE A 60 6.24 7.20 43.40
C PHE A 60 4.79 7.61 43.11
N VAL A 61 3.86 6.65 43.20
CA VAL A 61 2.43 6.89 42.95
C VAL A 61 1.89 7.89 43.97
N ASP A 62 2.13 7.72 45.26
CA ASP A 62 1.67 8.64 46.31
C ASP A 62 2.19 10.07 46.11
N LEU A 63 3.46 10.20 45.72
CA LEU A 63 4.07 11.50 45.46
C LEU A 63 3.41 12.20 44.25
N TRP A 64 3.20 11.46 43.16
CA TRP A 64 2.80 12.05 41.88
C TRP A 64 1.29 12.14 41.69
N SER A 65 0.48 11.24 42.25
CA SER A 65 -0.98 11.29 42.16
C SER A 65 -1.55 12.56 42.81
N ALA A 66 -1.05 12.91 44.00
CA ALA A 66 -1.38 14.15 44.70
C ALA A 66 -0.99 15.41 43.89
N ARG A 67 0.13 15.35 43.16
CA ARG A 67 0.62 16.45 42.31
C ARG A 67 -0.14 16.58 41.01
N PHE A 68 -0.53 15.47 40.38
CA PHE A 68 -1.33 15.46 39.16
C PHE A 68 -2.77 15.89 39.40
N THR A 69 -3.31 15.68 40.60
CA THR A 69 -4.64 16.19 40.97
C THR A 69 -4.65 17.70 41.27
N ASP A 70 -3.50 18.30 41.64
CA ASP A 70 -3.37 19.76 41.80
C ASP A 70 -3.08 20.48 40.47
N ASN A 71 -4.13 21.08 39.89
CA ASN A 71 -4.06 21.82 38.62
C ASN A 71 -3.12 23.05 38.68
N ALA A 72 -2.99 23.72 39.83
CA ALA A 72 -2.11 24.87 40.00
C ALA A 72 -0.64 24.42 40.09
N TRP A 73 -0.39 23.26 40.69
CA TRP A 73 0.93 22.63 40.68
C TRP A 73 1.33 22.22 39.26
N ARG A 74 0.47 21.50 38.51
CA ARG A 74 0.78 21.06 37.14
C ARG A 74 1.15 22.21 36.21
N LYS A 75 0.36 23.30 36.20
CA LYS A 75 0.64 24.48 35.37
C LYS A 75 2.00 25.10 35.68
N ARG A 76 2.35 25.19 36.98
CA ARG A 76 3.67 25.67 37.40
C ARG A 76 4.79 24.71 37.01
N PHE A 77 4.60 23.41 37.23
CA PHE A 77 5.61 22.40 36.94
C PHE A 77 5.93 22.32 35.45
N ILE A 78 4.93 22.36 34.55
CA ILE A 78 5.13 22.35 33.09
C ILE A 78 5.95 23.56 32.66
N ALA A 79 5.68 24.75 33.21
CA ALA A 79 6.39 25.99 32.87
C ALA A 79 7.87 26.05 33.33
N LEU A 80 8.32 25.14 34.21
CA LEU A 80 9.70 25.14 34.69
C LEU A 80 10.69 24.61 33.64
N PRO A 81 11.85 25.27 33.43
CA PRO A 81 12.84 24.83 32.45
C PRO A 81 13.63 23.58 32.87
N LYS A 82 13.64 23.23 34.17
CA LYS A 82 14.27 22.03 34.71
C LYS A 82 13.39 21.37 35.77
N VAL A 83 13.63 20.09 36.05
CA VAL A 83 13.00 19.38 37.18
C VAL A 83 13.48 20.03 38.49
N PRO A 84 12.58 20.41 39.41
CA PRO A 84 12.93 20.94 40.73
C PRO A 84 13.84 19.99 41.54
N ASP A 85 14.75 20.57 42.32
CA ASP A 85 15.76 19.82 43.06
C ASP A 85 15.15 18.91 44.14
N ASP A 86 13.98 19.26 44.71
CA ASP A 86 13.22 18.43 45.65
C ASP A 86 12.65 17.17 44.98
N ILE A 87 12.32 17.21 43.69
CA ILE A 87 11.88 16.04 42.92
C ILE A 87 13.05 15.16 42.53
N LEU A 88 14.20 15.76 42.18
CA LEU A 88 15.42 15.03 41.90
C LEU A 88 15.94 14.30 43.15
N ALA A 89 15.78 14.90 44.32
CA ALA A 89 16.18 14.31 45.61
C ALA A 89 15.43 13.01 45.96
N GLU A 90 14.26 12.78 45.38
CA GLU A 90 13.49 11.53 45.54
C GLU A 90 14.18 10.32 44.89
N GLY A 91 15.14 10.55 43.99
CA GLY A 91 15.99 9.50 43.41
C GLY A 91 15.37 8.72 42.24
N PHE A 92 14.10 8.94 41.90
CA PHE A 92 13.44 8.19 40.81
C PHE A 92 14.05 8.44 39.42
N HIS A 93 14.65 9.62 39.19
CA HIS A 93 15.32 9.95 37.92
C HIS A 93 16.67 9.25 37.74
N ALA A 94 17.20 8.63 38.79
CA ALA A 94 18.42 7.84 38.75
C ALA A 94 18.13 6.33 38.52
N LEU A 95 16.86 5.92 38.50
CA LEU A 95 16.46 4.54 38.24
C LEU A 95 16.63 4.19 36.74
N PRO A 96 16.82 2.91 36.37
CA PRO A 96 16.84 2.48 34.97
C PRO A 96 15.57 2.88 34.22
N GLU A 97 15.68 3.14 32.92
CA GLU A 97 14.58 3.62 32.07
C GLU A 97 13.37 2.68 32.08
N ALA A 98 13.61 1.36 32.07
CA ALA A 98 12.55 0.36 32.20
C ALA A 98 11.77 0.51 33.52
N THR A 99 12.48 0.76 34.63
CA THR A 99 11.88 1.04 35.95
C THR A 99 11.10 2.36 35.92
N GLN A 100 11.61 3.41 35.28
CA GLN A 100 10.92 4.70 35.14
C GLN A 100 9.60 4.57 34.35
N LEU A 101 9.63 3.84 33.22
CA LEU A 101 8.44 3.60 32.40
C LEU A 101 7.38 2.77 33.13
N TRP A 102 7.81 1.76 33.89
CA TRP A 102 6.91 0.98 34.76
C TRP A 102 6.27 1.83 35.87
N LEU A 103 7.04 2.71 36.53
CA LEU A 103 6.51 3.66 37.51
C LEU A 103 5.49 4.63 36.89
N SER A 104 5.73 5.10 35.66
CA SER A 104 4.74 5.89 34.91
C SER A 104 3.48 5.10 34.58
N ALA A 105 3.59 3.80 34.27
CA ALA A 105 2.42 2.94 34.04
C ALA A 105 1.60 2.75 35.33
N CYS A 106 2.26 2.58 36.48
CA CYS A 106 1.58 2.52 37.77
C CYS A 106 0.85 3.81 38.15
N LEU A 107 1.46 4.97 37.90
CA LEU A 107 0.79 6.25 38.10
C LEU A 107 -0.38 6.45 37.14
N LEU A 108 -0.25 6.04 35.88
CA LEU A 108 -1.35 6.12 34.92
C LEU A 108 -2.53 5.24 35.37
N ASP A 109 -2.28 4.00 35.78
CA ASP A 109 -3.32 3.09 36.26
C ASP A 109 -4.04 3.67 37.50
N ASP A 110 -3.32 4.33 38.42
CA ASP A 110 -3.90 5.02 39.59
C ASP A 110 -4.76 6.24 39.20
N LEU A 111 -4.29 7.05 38.24
CA LEU A 111 -5.03 8.21 37.72
C LEU A 111 -6.32 7.78 36.99
N LEU A 112 -6.25 6.73 36.18
CA LEU A 112 -7.40 6.17 35.47
C LEU A 112 -8.42 5.55 36.44
N ALA A 113 -7.94 4.82 37.46
CA ALA A 113 -8.79 4.30 38.52
C ALA A 113 -9.49 5.42 39.31
N THR A 114 -8.77 6.51 39.61
CA THR A 114 -9.32 7.69 40.28
C THR A 114 -10.35 8.43 39.42
N ALA A 115 -10.14 8.48 38.09
CA ALA A 115 -11.05 9.10 37.15
C ALA A 115 -12.26 8.21 36.80
N GLY A 116 -12.20 6.91 37.05
CA GLY A 116 -13.22 5.94 36.63
C GLY A 116 -13.23 5.69 35.11
N GLU A 117 -12.08 5.88 34.44
CA GLU A 117 -11.94 5.77 32.99
C GLU A 117 -11.28 4.45 32.57
N GLN A 118 -11.72 3.90 31.43
CA GLN A 118 -11.16 2.69 30.81
C GLN A 118 -10.78 3.02 29.35
N PRO A 119 -9.58 3.57 29.11
CA PRO A 119 -9.14 3.98 27.77
C PRO A 119 -8.88 2.77 26.87
N THR A 120 -8.95 2.97 25.55
CA THR A 120 -8.50 1.96 24.58
C THR A 120 -6.99 1.69 24.73
N ALA A 121 -6.48 0.60 24.16
CA ALA A 121 -5.04 0.28 24.24
C ALA A 121 -4.15 1.40 23.67
N GLN A 122 -4.57 2.00 22.55
CA GLN A 122 -3.87 3.11 21.91
C GLN A 122 -3.93 4.39 22.76
N ASP A 123 -5.10 4.70 23.35
CA ASP A 123 -5.24 5.85 24.24
C ASP A 123 -4.38 5.68 25.50
N ARG A 124 -4.31 4.46 26.05
CA ARG A 124 -3.47 4.14 27.19
C ARG A 124 -1.98 4.35 26.89
N GLU A 125 -1.49 3.93 25.73
CA GLU A 125 -0.09 4.16 25.31
C GLU A 125 0.23 5.65 25.13
N ARG A 126 -0.70 6.40 24.54
CA ARG A 126 -0.58 7.85 24.39
C ARG A 126 -0.53 8.56 25.75
N LEU A 127 -1.41 8.18 26.67
CA LEU A 127 -1.44 8.70 28.03
C LEU A 127 -0.17 8.33 28.81
N LEU A 128 0.31 7.09 28.66
CA LEU A 128 1.56 6.62 29.28
C LEU A 128 2.76 7.43 28.81
N THR A 129 2.85 7.67 27.50
CA THR A 129 3.89 8.51 26.91
C THR A 129 3.81 9.94 27.45
N GLY A 130 2.59 10.50 27.57
CA GLY A 130 2.38 11.82 28.17
C GLY A 130 2.84 11.91 29.62
N VAL A 131 2.50 10.92 30.45
CA VAL A 131 2.91 10.84 31.86
C VAL A 131 4.43 10.72 31.97
N ALA A 132 5.05 9.82 31.20
CA ALA A 132 6.50 9.62 31.20
C ALA A 132 7.27 10.86 30.73
N LEU A 133 6.78 11.55 29.68
CA LEU A 133 7.40 12.77 29.17
C LEU A 133 7.33 13.92 30.18
N VAL A 134 6.19 14.08 30.87
CA VAL A 134 6.02 15.13 31.89
C VAL A 134 6.98 14.90 33.06
N ILE A 135 7.13 13.65 33.51
CA ILE A 135 7.91 13.35 34.71
C ILE A 135 9.41 13.23 34.41
N PHE A 136 9.80 12.49 33.38
CA PHE A 136 11.19 12.13 33.09
C PHE A 136 11.79 12.82 31.85
N GLY A 137 10.95 13.33 30.95
CA GLY A 137 11.38 13.87 29.64
C GLY A 137 12.06 15.25 29.66
N LYS A 138 12.06 15.96 30.79
CA LYS A 138 12.68 17.31 30.86
C LYS A 138 14.20 17.31 30.70
N LYS A 139 14.88 16.20 31.03
CA LYS A 139 16.33 16.07 30.89
C LYS A 139 16.76 15.87 29.43
N SER A 140 16.04 15.05 28.66
CA SER A 140 16.32 14.82 27.23
C SER A 140 16.02 16.06 26.39
N THR A 141 14.96 16.81 26.73
CA THR A 141 14.66 18.10 26.09
C THR A 141 15.68 19.20 26.44
N ALA A 142 16.26 19.18 27.64
CA ALA A 142 17.37 20.06 28.00
C ALA A 142 18.67 19.70 27.26
N GLN A 143 19.01 18.41 27.15
CA GLN A 143 20.18 17.94 26.38
C GLN A 143 20.06 18.25 24.90
N MET A 144 18.90 17.99 24.26
CA MET A 144 18.67 18.40 22.88
C MET A 144 18.82 19.91 22.68
N ARG A 145 18.37 20.72 23.66
CA ARG A 145 18.53 22.18 23.62
C ARG A 145 20.00 22.60 23.77
N GLU A 146 20.81 21.86 24.52
CA GLU A 146 22.23 22.13 24.70
C GLU A 146 23.04 21.70 23.47
N GLU A 147 22.74 20.54 22.89
CA GLU A 147 23.31 20.04 21.62
C GLU A 147 22.94 20.94 20.43
N LEU A 148 21.71 21.49 20.39
CA LEU A 148 21.30 22.47 19.38
C LEU A 148 21.97 23.84 19.53
N ASN A 149 22.55 24.13 20.70
CA ASN A 149 23.23 25.40 20.98
C ASN A 149 24.77 25.27 20.97
N GLU A 150 25.34 24.08 20.72
CA GLU A 150 26.78 23.91 20.59
C GLU A 150 27.26 24.36 19.19
N PRO A 151 28.19 25.32 19.08
CA PRO A 151 28.72 25.73 17.78
C PRO A 151 29.60 24.64 17.16
N ALA A 152 29.38 24.34 15.87
CA ALA A 152 30.12 23.32 15.15
C ALA A 152 31.65 23.62 15.06
N PRO A 153 32.53 22.61 15.11
CA PRO A 153 33.97 22.80 14.97
C PRO A 153 34.35 23.21 13.54
N PRO A 154 35.41 24.02 13.36
CA PRO A 154 35.82 24.51 12.04
C PRO A 154 36.40 23.38 11.16
N PRO A 155 36.21 23.46 9.82
CA PRO A 155 36.65 22.42 8.90
C PRO A 155 38.18 22.41 8.71
N PRO A 156 38.78 21.26 8.34
CA PRO A 156 40.22 21.15 8.17
C PRO A 156 40.69 21.86 6.89
N ALA A 157 41.78 22.60 7.03
CA ALA A 157 42.46 23.30 5.94
C ALA A 157 43.25 22.30 5.10
N ASP A 158 42.64 21.77 4.03
CA ASP A 158 43.33 21.38 2.78
C ASP A 158 42.32 20.77 1.80
N THR A 159 41.80 21.58 0.86
CA THR A 159 41.28 21.11 -0.44
C THR A 159 41.76 22.02 -1.58
N PRO A 160 42.09 21.48 -2.76
CA PRO A 160 42.89 22.16 -3.79
C PRO A 160 42.03 23.02 -4.75
N PRO A 161 42.63 24.01 -5.45
CA PRO A 161 41.87 25.01 -6.21
C PRO A 161 41.40 24.46 -7.57
N VAL A 162 40.14 24.74 -7.90
CA VAL A 162 39.54 24.45 -9.22
C VAL A 162 39.83 25.59 -10.20
N ASN A 163 40.26 25.18 -11.39
CA ASN A 163 40.78 26.00 -12.48
C ASN A 163 39.67 26.86 -13.12
N ARG A 164 39.89 28.18 -13.18
CA ARG A 164 39.06 29.15 -13.89
C ARG A 164 39.73 29.46 -15.22
N ASP A 165 39.28 28.86 -16.31
CA ASP A 165 39.49 29.38 -17.67
C ASP A 165 38.52 28.68 -18.65
N LEU A 166 37.30 29.22 -18.78
CA LEU A 166 36.46 29.03 -19.96
C LEU A 166 36.44 30.38 -20.68
N THR A 167 37.09 30.43 -21.85
CA THR A 167 37.28 31.65 -22.62
C THR A 167 36.01 32.06 -23.36
N GLY A 168 35.76 33.37 -23.47
CA GLY A 168 34.54 33.96 -24.05
C GLY A 168 34.12 33.46 -25.44
N GLN A 169 35.03 32.85 -26.22
CA GLN A 169 34.70 32.22 -27.50
C GLN A 169 33.77 31.00 -27.39
N GLN A 170 33.78 30.27 -26.27
CA GLN A 170 32.84 29.16 -26.05
C GLN A 170 31.45 29.65 -25.62
N LEU A 171 31.36 30.87 -25.09
CA LEU A 171 30.10 31.51 -24.71
C LEU A 171 29.40 32.15 -25.91
N ASP A 172 30.17 32.71 -26.85
CA ASP A 172 29.65 33.25 -28.11
C ASP A 172 29.08 32.14 -29.01
N ALA A 173 29.70 30.94 -29.01
CA ALA A 173 29.21 29.79 -29.76
C ALA A 173 27.85 29.24 -29.23
N MET A 174 27.59 29.31 -27.92
CA MET A 174 26.28 28.96 -27.35
C MET A 174 25.21 30.03 -27.60
N THR A 175 25.61 31.28 -27.84
CA THR A 175 24.68 32.40 -28.08
C THR A 175 24.12 32.37 -29.51
N GLU A 176 24.90 31.87 -30.47
CA GLU A 176 24.47 31.74 -31.87
C GLU A 176 23.52 30.54 -32.09
N GLU A 177 23.57 29.52 -31.23
CA GLU A 177 22.65 28.37 -31.24
C GLU A 177 21.27 28.69 -30.61
N LEU A 178 21.20 29.65 -29.67
CA LEU A 178 19.95 30.11 -29.06
C LEU A 178 19.23 31.23 -29.84
N ALA A 179 19.85 31.81 -30.87
CA ALA A 179 19.25 32.86 -31.70
C ALA A 179 18.28 32.33 -32.80
N GLY A 180 18.09 31.00 -32.91
CA GLY A 180 17.27 30.36 -33.93
C GLY A 180 15.80 30.09 -33.59
N ALA A 181 15.34 30.37 -32.37
CA ALA A 181 13.95 30.14 -31.94
C ALA A 181 13.12 31.44 -31.91
N PRO A 182 11.86 31.45 -32.38
CA PRO A 182 11.09 32.68 -32.56
C PRO A 182 10.67 33.33 -31.23
N THR A 183 10.80 34.66 -31.22
CA THR A 183 10.84 35.57 -30.07
C THR A 183 9.48 36.07 -29.57
N LEU A 184 9.34 36.24 -28.25
CA LEU A 184 8.64 37.38 -27.64
C LEU A 184 9.60 38.03 -26.63
N THR A 185 9.89 39.31 -26.85
CA THR A 185 10.97 40.08 -26.22
C THR A 185 10.50 40.86 -24.99
N SER A 186 11.32 40.88 -23.93
CA SER A 186 11.56 42.10 -23.14
C SER A 186 13.03 42.11 -22.67
N ALA A 187 13.65 43.29 -22.79
CA ALA A 187 15.08 43.50 -22.80
C ALA A 187 15.74 43.55 -21.40
N GLN A 188 16.96 43.02 -21.35
CA GLN A 188 17.94 43.06 -20.24
C GLN A 188 18.53 44.48 -20.05
N GLN A 189 19.08 44.89 -18.90
CA GLN A 189 20.41 44.57 -18.31
C GLN A 189 20.64 45.45 -17.03
N PRO A 190 21.78 45.41 -16.29
CA PRO A 190 22.67 44.32 -15.83
C PRO A 190 22.93 44.36 -14.29
N ARG A 191 23.32 43.24 -13.65
CA ARG A 191 24.04 43.28 -12.35
C ARG A 191 25.16 42.26 -12.26
N THR A 192 26.30 42.72 -11.76
CA THR A 192 27.56 42.00 -11.54
C THR A 192 27.61 41.25 -10.20
N SER A 193 28.29 40.10 -10.24
CA SER A 193 28.79 39.16 -9.21
C SER A 193 29.40 39.73 -7.92
N VAL A 194 29.68 39.04 -6.79
CA VAL A 194 29.33 37.77 -6.08
C VAL A 194 30.21 37.76 -4.80
N ALA A 195 29.70 37.35 -3.63
CA ALA A 195 30.33 36.42 -2.66
C ALA A 195 29.43 36.18 -1.42
N ALA A 196 29.32 34.91 -1.00
CA ALA A 196 28.36 34.32 -0.04
C ALA A 196 29.00 34.06 1.36
N PRO A 197 28.41 33.25 2.28
CA PRO A 197 27.05 33.10 2.84
C PRO A 197 27.07 33.22 4.39
N THR A 198 25.97 33.20 5.17
CA THR A 198 25.31 31.99 5.73
C THR A 198 24.33 32.41 6.84
N ALA A 199 23.14 31.80 6.94
CA ALA A 199 22.53 31.35 8.21
C ALA A 199 21.18 30.65 8.00
N LYS A 200 21.00 29.58 8.77
CA LYS A 200 19.90 28.61 8.77
C LYS A 200 18.67 29.08 9.56
N VAL A 201 17.52 28.76 8.96
CA VAL A 201 16.25 28.20 9.47
C VAL A 201 16.03 28.14 11.00
N SER A 202 14.88 28.69 11.42
CA SER A 202 14.21 28.33 12.68
C SER A 202 13.00 27.43 12.39
N THR A 203 13.05 26.23 12.93
CA THR A 203 12.04 25.17 12.91
C THR A 203 10.98 25.33 14.02
N ARG A 204 9.71 25.06 13.65
CA ARG A 204 8.59 24.45 14.43
C ARG A 204 7.99 25.30 15.56
N ILE A 205 6.72 25.73 15.53
CA ILE A 205 5.43 25.01 15.43
C ILE A 205 5.31 23.80 16.36
N THR A 206 4.48 23.93 17.39
CA THR A 206 3.62 22.88 17.97
C THR A 206 2.70 23.57 18.99
N ALA A 207 1.40 23.34 19.11
CA ALA A 207 0.34 22.80 18.28
C ALA A 207 -0.95 23.10 19.09
N GLY A 208 -2.07 23.40 18.43
CA GLY A 208 -3.36 23.53 19.10
C GLY A 208 -4.32 24.47 18.37
N ALA A 209 -4.83 24.00 17.23
CA ALA A 209 -5.92 24.56 16.41
C ALA A 209 -5.75 26.03 15.96
N PRO A 210 -5.43 26.33 14.68
CA PRO A 210 -5.34 27.71 14.27
C PRO A 210 -6.70 28.28 13.89
N SER A 211 -6.92 29.52 14.33
CA SER A 211 -7.89 30.53 13.90
C SER A 211 -7.91 30.82 12.38
N SER A 212 -7.19 30.03 11.58
CA SER A 212 -6.76 30.31 10.21
C SER A 212 -7.82 30.14 9.13
N PHE A 213 -9.11 30.11 9.47
CA PHE A 213 -10.18 30.17 8.46
C PHE A 213 -10.82 31.57 8.43
N ASN A 214 -11.00 32.20 9.60
CA ASN A 214 -11.30 33.64 9.63
C ASN A 214 -10.09 34.46 9.20
N ASP A 215 -8.86 34.06 9.59
CA ASP A 215 -7.66 34.77 9.17
C ASP A 215 -7.39 34.62 7.66
N LYS A 216 -7.93 33.59 6.98
CA LYS A 216 -7.72 33.36 5.54
C LYS A 216 -8.72 34.07 4.63
N LEU A 217 -9.96 34.28 5.07
CA LEU A 217 -10.90 35.16 4.36
C LEU A 217 -10.51 36.64 4.55
N THR A 218 -9.86 36.97 5.67
CA THR A 218 -9.09 38.21 5.86
C THR A 218 -7.61 38.04 5.44
N ALA A 219 -7.26 37.16 4.49
CA ALA A 219 -5.92 37.09 3.90
C ALA A 219 -5.90 37.25 2.38
N LEU A 220 -7.03 37.58 1.73
CA LEU A 220 -7.01 38.14 0.38
C LEU A 220 -6.23 39.47 0.44
N PRO A 221 -5.02 39.61 -0.10
CA PRO A 221 -4.10 40.69 0.26
C PRO A 221 -4.56 42.12 -0.10
N ALA A 222 -5.73 42.29 -0.74
CA ALA A 222 -6.32 43.59 -1.00
C ALA A 222 -7.29 44.07 0.10
N VAL A 223 -8.07 43.21 0.74
CA VAL A 223 -9.16 43.64 1.66
C VAL A 223 -8.68 43.95 3.10
N PRO A 224 -7.91 43.07 3.77
CA PRO A 224 -7.36 43.30 5.11
C PRO A 224 -6.25 44.34 5.08
N LEU A 225 -5.60 44.55 3.94
CA LEU A 225 -4.47 45.46 3.81
C LEU A 225 -4.93 46.88 3.48
N VAL A 226 -6.03 47.02 2.71
CA VAL A 226 -6.79 48.27 2.66
C VAL A 226 -7.48 48.51 4.00
N LEU A 227 -8.06 47.50 4.66
CA LEU A 227 -8.69 47.67 5.98
C LEU A 227 -7.69 47.93 7.11
N ASP A 228 -6.48 47.37 7.09
CA ASP A 228 -5.41 47.60 8.07
C ASP A 228 -4.67 48.91 7.77
N ALA A 229 -4.50 49.30 6.49
CA ALA A 229 -4.03 50.63 6.15
C ALA A 229 -5.09 51.69 6.50
N LEU A 230 -6.37 51.37 6.34
CA LEU A 230 -7.50 52.21 6.74
C LEU A 230 -7.64 52.23 8.27
N ASP A 231 -7.46 51.12 8.99
CA ASP A 231 -7.49 51.01 10.45
C ASP A 231 -6.24 51.64 11.10
N ALA A 232 -5.08 51.55 10.46
CA ALA A 232 -3.86 52.26 10.88
C ALA A 232 -3.97 53.76 10.58
N LEU A 233 -4.56 54.14 9.43
CA LEU A 233 -4.90 55.53 9.14
C LEU A 233 -5.98 56.04 10.10
N LEU A 234 -6.99 55.23 10.45
CA LEU A 234 -8.06 55.52 11.41
C LEU A 234 -7.54 55.59 12.85
N GLN A 235 -6.62 54.71 13.26
CA GLN A 235 -6.00 54.72 14.58
C GLN A 235 -5.01 55.87 14.72
N GLU A 236 -4.24 56.21 13.68
CA GLU A 236 -3.43 57.41 13.69
C GLU A 236 -4.31 58.66 13.61
N VAL A 237 -5.36 58.68 12.78
CA VAL A 237 -6.39 59.74 12.77
C VAL A 237 -7.09 59.84 14.13
N SER A 238 -7.28 58.75 14.87
CA SER A 238 -7.87 58.68 16.23
C SER A 238 -6.92 59.21 17.32
N LYS A 239 -5.63 58.83 17.29
CA LYS A 239 -4.58 59.37 18.19
C LYS A 239 -4.33 60.85 17.93
N VAL A 240 -4.40 61.25 16.66
CA VAL A 240 -4.42 62.63 16.23
C VAL A 240 -5.71 63.29 16.71
N GLN A 241 -6.88 62.68 16.53
CA GLN A 241 -8.18 63.23 16.91
C GLN A 241 -8.26 63.53 18.41
N GLY A 242 -7.74 62.65 19.27
CA GLY A 242 -7.68 62.87 20.72
C GLY A 242 -6.82 64.08 21.15
N LYS A 243 -5.82 64.46 20.34
CA LYS A 243 -4.93 65.61 20.59
C LYS A 243 -5.23 66.85 19.74
N LEU A 244 -5.88 66.69 18.58
CA LEU A 244 -6.22 67.75 17.63
C LEU A 244 -7.57 68.39 18.00
N PHE A 245 -8.55 67.61 18.50
CA PHE A 245 -9.92 68.09 18.75
C PHE A 245 -10.24 68.40 20.23
N THR A 246 -9.26 68.31 21.13
CA THR A 246 -9.32 68.92 22.47
C THR A 246 -8.90 70.40 22.47
N LEU A 247 -8.51 70.94 21.31
CA LEU A 247 -8.18 72.35 21.12
C LEU A 247 -9.31 73.06 20.34
N PRO A 248 -9.66 74.31 20.68
CA PRO A 248 -10.68 75.06 19.96
C PRO A 248 -10.33 75.19 18.47
N VAL A 249 -11.24 74.71 17.62
CA VAL A 249 -11.15 74.49 16.15
C VAL A 249 -10.66 75.72 15.35
N LEU A 250 -10.63 76.92 15.93
CA LEU A 250 -10.15 78.12 15.27
C LEU A 250 -8.62 78.27 15.19
N ASN A 251 -7.81 77.45 15.87
CA ASN A 251 -6.36 77.67 15.95
C ASN A 251 -5.46 76.63 15.27
N LEU A 252 -6.02 75.67 14.54
CA LEU A 252 -5.27 74.59 13.86
C LEU A 252 -4.81 74.92 12.44
N LEU A 253 -5.35 76.00 11.85
CA LEU A 253 -5.01 76.45 10.51
C LEU A 253 -4.21 77.78 10.50
N SER A 254 -3.84 78.31 11.68
CA SER A 254 -2.88 79.41 11.79
C SER A 254 -1.44 78.89 11.78
N PRO A 255 -0.51 79.61 11.12
CA PRO A 255 -0.35 79.63 9.68
C PRO A 255 0.24 78.30 9.16
N LEU A 256 -0.60 77.44 8.57
CA LEU A 256 -0.04 76.38 7.71
C LEU A 256 0.62 77.07 6.52
N PHE A 257 1.93 76.86 6.38
CA PHE A 257 2.69 77.29 5.21
C PHE A 257 2.81 76.11 4.26
N TYR A 258 2.78 76.40 2.96
CA TYR A 258 3.02 75.41 1.92
C TYR A 258 4.02 75.96 0.91
N LYS A 259 4.65 75.06 0.16
CA LYS A 259 5.48 75.37 -1.00
C LYS A 259 4.81 74.78 -2.23
N ILE A 260 4.93 75.47 -3.35
CA ILE A 260 4.65 74.89 -4.67
C ILE A 260 5.96 74.43 -5.25
N CYS A 261 6.01 73.19 -5.68
CA CYS A 261 7.11 72.64 -6.43
C CYS A 261 6.65 72.32 -7.85
N ALA A 262 7.56 72.49 -8.80
CA ALA A 262 7.36 72.20 -10.21
C ALA A 262 8.60 71.48 -10.76
N GLU A 263 8.37 70.53 -11.66
CA GLU A 263 9.42 69.85 -12.42
C GLU A 263 8.93 69.51 -13.84
N SER A 264 9.83 69.49 -14.81
CA SER A 264 9.57 69.12 -16.20
C SER A 264 10.82 68.52 -16.85
N ALA A 265 10.75 68.14 -18.12
CA ALA A 265 11.93 67.66 -18.84
C ALA A 265 13.00 68.76 -19.05
N THR A 266 12.61 70.04 -19.06
CA THR A 266 13.51 71.18 -19.27
C THR A 266 13.88 71.90 -17.98
N MET A 267 13.27 71.50 -16.85
CA MET A 267 13.44 72.15 -15.57
C MET A 267 13.54 71.12 -14.44
N GLU A 268 14.69 71.11 -13.75
CA GLU A 268 14.86 70.37 -12.50
C GLU A 268 13.86 70.85 -11.44
N LEU A 269 13.58 69.99 -10.44
CA LEU A 269 12.67 70.28 -9.35
C LEU A 269 12.99 71.64 -8.68
N ALA A 270 12.09 72.61 -8.83
CA ALA A 270 12.18 73.89 -8.15
C ALA A 270 10.96 74.12 -7.27
N CYS A 271 11.19 74.61 -6.05
CA CYS A 271 10.13 74.90 -5.10
C CYS A 271 10.13 76.38 -4.71
N SER A 272 8.94 76.94 -4.54
CA SER A 272 8.74 78.29 -4.05
C SER A 272 9.21 78.46 -2.61
N VAL A 273 9.32 79.72 -2.18
CA VAL A 273 9.34 80.03 -0.75
C VAL A 273 8.05 79.54 -0.10
N SER A 274 8.12 79.21 1.20
CA SER A 274 6.95 78.86 2.00
C SER A 274 6.02 80.07 2.09
N VAL A 275 4.79 79.92 1.58
CA VAL A 275 3.74 80.94 1.65
C VAL A 275 2.58 80.45 2.51
N PRO A 276 1.80 81.36 3.13
CA PRO A 276 0.58 80.97 3.83
C PRO A 276 -0.38 80.24 2.88
N VAL A 277 -0.99 79.16 3.36
CA VAL A 277 -2.07 78.45 2.68
C VAL A 277 -3.18 79.45 2.26
N GLY A 278 -3.64 79.33 1.00
CA GLY A 278 -4.57 80.27 0.37
C GLY A 278 -3.92 81.36 -0.49
N VAL A 279 -2.61 81.58 -0.42
CA VAL A 279 -1.89 82.53 -1.30
C VAL A 279 -1.47 81.82 -2.60
N PRO A 280 -1.93 82.23 -3.80
CA PRO A 280 -1.47 81.65 -5.06
C PRO A 280 0.02 81.88 -5.28
N VAL A 281 0.70 80.87 -5.83
CA VAL A 281 2.14 80.90 -6.12
C VAL A 281 2.35 80.68 -7.62
N PRO A 282 2.96 81.65 -8.32
CA PRO A 282 3.37 81.45 -9.70
C PRO A 282 4.57 80.49 -9.73
N ALA A 283 4.56 79.55 -10.66
CA ALA A 283 5.67 78.64 -10.92
C ALA A 283 6.02 78.67 -12.41
N ASP A 284 7.32 78.79 -12.68
CA ASP A 284 7.91 78.46 -13.97
C ASP A 284 7.96 76.93 -14.08
N VAL A 285 7.55 76.38 -15.22
CA VAL A 285 7.67 74.93 -15.50
C VAL A 285 8.46 74.66 -16.77
N THR A 286 8.74 75.68 -17.58
CA THR A 286 9.49 75.56 -18.84
C THR A 286 10.98 75.84 -18.67
N GLY A 287 11.36 76.50 -17.57
CA GLY A 287 12.72 76.89 -17.24
C GLY A 287 13.14 78.23 -17.88
N ASP A 288 12.19 79.01 -18.41
CA ASP A 288 12.44 80.29 -19.09
C ASP A 288 12.48 81.50 -18.12
N HIS A 289 12.37 81.24 -16.82
CA HIS A 289 12.26 82.21 -15.73
C HIS A 289 10.99 83.07 -15.75
N LEU A 290 10.00 82.72 -16.58
CA LEU A 290 8.66 83.29 -16.56
C LEU A 290 7.69 82.28 -15.93
N PRO A 291 6.71 82.77 -15.15
CA PRO A 291 5.74 81.87 -14.57
C PRO A 291 4.75 81.38 -15.64
N ASP A 292 4.69 80.06 -15.81
CA ASP A 292 3.82 79.38 -16.76
C ASP A 292 2.48 78.98 -16.14
N VAL A 293 2.50 78.70 -14.83
CA VAL A 293 1.33 78.25 -14.07
C VAL A 293 1.19 79.03 -12.77
N LEU A 294 -0.04 79.12 -12.30
CA LEU A 294 -0.40 79.62 -10.99
C LEU A 294 -0.98 78.46 -10.19
N ALA A 295 -0.28 78.05 -9.14
CA ALA A 295 -0.74 76.97 -8.27
C ALA A 295 -1.20 77.54 -6.92
N GLN A 296 -2.25 76.96 -6.35
CA GLN A 296 -2.81 77.41 -5.07
C GLN A 296 -3.28 76.20 -4.26
N LEU A 297 -2.81 76.10 -3.02
CA LEU A 297 -3.39 75.21 -2.02
C LEU A 297 -4.35 76.05 -1.15
N THR A 298 -5.64 75.81 -1.29
CA THR A 298 -6.69 76.50 -0.53
C THR A 298 -7.22 75.55 0.54
N PRO A 299 -7.21 75.95 1.82
CA PRO A 299 -7.82 75.13 2.85
C PRO A 299 -9.33 75.19 2.65
N LEU A 300 -9.98 74.04 2.76
CA LEU A 300 -11.43 73.97 2.75
C LEU A 300 -11.84 73.68 4.18
N THR A 301 -12.39 74.68 4.84
CA THR A 301 -13.00 74.52 6.15
C THR A 301 -14.33 75.25 6.09
N ASN A 302 -15.40 74.50 6.29
CA ASN A 302 -16.61 75.04 6.88
C ASN A 302 -16.70 74.48 8.31
N LEU A 303 -17.66 74.89 9.12
CA LEU A 303 -17.79 74.41 10.51
C LEU A 303 -17.92 72.87 10.64
N ILE A 304 -18.10 72.15 9.52
CA ILE A 304 -18.50 70.74 9.44
C ILE A 304 -17.49 69.90 8.64
N ASP A 305 -16.94 70.41 7.53
CA ASP A 305 -16.05 69.73 6.60
C ASP A 305 -14.64 70.33 6.67
N VAL A 306 -13.61 69.47 6.57
CA VAL A 306 -12.21 69.87 6.53
C VAL A 306 -11.52 69.22 5.34
N GLY A 307 -10.74 69.98 4.58
CA GLY A 307 -10.05 69.48 3.41
C GLY A 307 -9.09 70.49 2.81
N ALA A 308 -8.63 70.19 1.61
CA ALA A 308 -7.80 71.08 0.83
C ALA A 308 -8.19 71.00 -0.65
N LYS A 309 -8.10 72.13 -1.34
CA LYS A 309 -8.18 72.22 -2.79
C LYS A 309 -6.82 72.63 -3.32
N PHE A 310 -6.21 71.77 -4.11
CA PHE A 310 -5.06 72.11 -4.91
C PHE A 310 -5.52 72.49 -6.31
N SER A 311 -5.17 73.67 -6.80
CA SER A 311 -5.49 74.11 -8.15
C SER A 311 -4.26 74.59 -8.88
N VAL A 312 -4.15 74.24 -10.16
CA VAL A 312 -3.09 74.66 -11.07
C VAL A 312 -3.79 75.28 -12.29
N ALA A 313 -3.58 76.57 -12.52
CA ALA A 313 -4.10 77.28 -13.68
C ALA A 313 -2.94 77.72 -14.56
N ARG A 314 -3.04 77.46 -15.87
CA ARG A 314 -2.06 77.96 -16.84
C ARG A 314 -2.19 79.47 -16.98
N LEU A 315 -1.05 80.15 -17.08
CA LEU A 315 -0.97 81.58 -17.37
C LEU A 315 -0.97 81.85 -18.89
N ASN A 316 -0.58 80.86 -19.70
CA ASN A 316 -0.57 80.93 -21.16
C ASN A 316 -1.23 79.69 -21.79
N GLY A 317 -2.29 79.87 -22.58
CA GLY A 317 -3.18 78.78 -23.03
C GLY A 317 -2.74 77.99 -24.28
N ASN A 318 -1.71 78.44 -25.00
CA ASN A 318 -1.41 77.95 -26.35
C ASN A 318 -0.19 77.03 -26.47
N ILE A 319 0.51 76.73 -25.38
CA ILE A 319 1.74 75.92 -25.39
C ILE A 319 1.50 74.67 -24.56
N ASP A 320 1.99 73.52 -25.04
CA ASP A 320 1.97 72.31 -24.23
C ASP A 320 2.91 72.43 -23.03
N LEU A 321 2.41 72.10 -21.85
CA LEU A 321 3.14 72.19 -20.58
C LEU A 321 3.22 70.78 -19.96
N PRO A 322 4.12 69.90 -20.46
CA PRO A 322 4.39 68.60 -19.86
C PRO A 322 5.18 68.79 -18.57
N ALA A 323 4.48 69.07 -17.48
CA ALA A 323 5.08 69.37 -16.19
C ALA A 323 4.31 68.73 -15.03
N HIS A 324 5.00 68.49 -13.93
CA HIS A 324 4.44 68.03 -12.66
C HIS A 324 4.47 69.17 -11.66
N VAL A 325 3.31 69.56 -11.16
CA VAL A 325 3.14 70.70 -10.24
C VAL A 325 2.44 70.20 -8.99
N PHE A 326 3.05 70.41 -7.83
CA PHE A 326 2.55 69.86 -6.56
C PHE A 326 2.79 70.79 -5.38
N ALA A 327 1.89 70.74 -4.40
CA ALA A 327 2.03 71.42 -3.13
C ALA A 327 2.69 70.51 -2.10
N VAL A 328 3.56 71.08 -1.27
CA VAL A 328 4.18 70.43 -0.11
C VAL A 328 3.86 71.23 1.14
N TYR A 329 3.31 70.58 2.17
CA TYR A 329 3.08 71.20 3.48
C TYR A 329 3.35 70.24 4.63
N ASP A 330 3.84 70.80 5.74
CA ASP A 330 4.16 70.05 6.95
C ASP A 330 3.04 70.24 7.97
N THR A 331 2.67 69.15 8.63
CA THR A 331 1.64 69.15 9.68
C THR A 331 2.31 69.22 11.06
N PRO A 332 2.16 70.34 11.78
CA PRO A 332 2.94 70.58 13.01
C PRO A 332 2.58 69.63 14.16
N VAL A 333 1.34 69.13 14.20
CA VAL A 333 0.85 68.28 15.31
C VAL A 333 1.18 66.81 15.11
N VAL A 334 1.01 66.31 13.89
CA VAL A 334 1.14 64.88 13.57
C VAL A 334 2.50 64.53 12.99
N LYS A 335 3.34 65.56 12.78
CA LYS A 335 4.68 65.44 12.21
C LYS A 335 4.68 64.61 10.93
N LYS A 336 3.82 64.99 9.98
CA LYS A 336 3.78 64.41 8.63
C LYS A 336 3.98 65.50 7.59
N ARG A 337 4.75 65.23 6.55
CA ARG A 337 4.81 66.03 5.32
C ARG A 337 3.83 65.44 4.32
N ILE A 338 2.97 66.29 3.77
CA ILE A 338 1.97 65.88 2.78
C ILE A 338 2.29 66.57 1.45
N THR A 339 2.23 65.79 0.38
CA THR A 339 2.37 66.25 -1.00
C THR A 339 1.11 65.93 -1.79
N VAL A 340 0.61 66.88 -2.58
CA VAL A 340 -0.54 66.67 -3.48
C VAL A 340 -0.27 67.44 -4.76
N GLY A 341 -0.44 66.81 -5.92
CA GLY A 341 -0.06 67.37 -7.19
C GLY A 341 -0.85 66.87 -8.38
N ILE A 342 -0.56 67.49 -9.52
CA ILE A 342 -1.05 67.10 -10.83
C ILE A 342 0.17 66.97 -11.75
N ASP A 343 0.29 65.82 -12.40
CA ASP A 343 1.38 65.49 -13.31
C ASP A 343 0.86 65.43 -14.75
N GLY A 344 1.15 66.48 -15.52
CA GLY A 344 0.84 66.56 -16.94
C GLY A 344 1.97 66.06 -17.83
N ARG A 345 3.07 65.49 -17.31
CA ARG A 345 4.23 65.07 -18.14
C ARG A 345 3.89 63.98 -19.15
N GLY A 346 2.85 63.18 -18.90
CA GLY A 346 2.35 62.20 -19.86
C GLY A 346 1.74 62.82 -21.13
N SER A 347 1.32 64.09 -21.05
CA SER A 347 0.89 64.86 -22.22
C SER A 347 1.12 66.36 -21.98
N THR A 348 0.19 67.02 -21.29
CA THR A 348 0.16 68.45 -21.08
C THR A 348 -0.75 68.71 -19.86
N LEU A 349 -0.41 69.65 -18.96
CA LEU A 349 -1.31 70.02 -17.86
C LEU A 349 -2.66 70.57 -18.37
N GLY A 350 -3.81 70.30 -17.78
CA GLY A 350 -5.05 71.01 -18.16
C GLY A 350 -4.95 72.53 -17.97
N TRP A 351 -5.82 73.30 -18.64
CA TRP A 351 -5.77 74.78 -18.59
C TRP A 351 -6.10 75.32 -17.20
N SER A 352 -7.04 74.70 -16.52
CA SER A 352 -7.33 74.95 -15.10
C SER A 352 -7.69 73.63 -14.46
N ASN A 353 -6.69 72.99 -13.88
CA ASN A 353 -6.87 71.79 -13.08
C ASN A 353 -7.15 72.16 -11.64
N SER A 354 -8.07 71.44 -11.00
CA SER A 354 -8.18 71.46 -9.56
C SER A 354 -8.54 70.10 -9.01
N ALA A 355 -7.77 69.65 -8.03
CA ALA A 355 -8.03 68.47 -7.24
C ALA A 355 -8.46 68.92 -5.84
N ARG A 356 -9.69 68.59 -5.48
CA ARG A 356 -10.29 68.93 -4.18
C ARG A 356 -10.47 67.65 -3.39
N VAL A 357 -9.82 67.55 -2.23
CA VAL A 357 -10.02 66.45 -1.28
C VAL A 357 -10.66 67.00 -0.01
N VAL A 358 -11.77 66.42 0.42
CA VAL A 358 -12.55 66.87 1.59
C VAL A 358 -12.90 65.67 2.45
N LEU A 359 -12.58 65.76 3.74
CA LEU A 359 -13.22 64.97 4.79
C LEU A 359 -14.50 65.71 5.19
N LYS A 360 -15.64 65.18 4.77
CA LYS A 360 -16.94 65.71 5.12
C LYS A 360 -17.32 65.31 6.53
N ASN A 361 -18.01 66.21 7.22
CA ASN A 361 -18.62 65.96 8.53
C ASN A 361 -17.64 65.38 9.57
N VAL A 362 -16.63 66.17 9.90
CA VAL A 362 -15.55 65.81 10.83
C VAL A 362 -16.08 65.45 12.23
N VAL A 363 -17.24 65.97 12.62
CA VAL A 363 -17.90 65.61 13.89
C VAL A 363 -18.40 64.16 13.84
N ASP A 364 -19.00 63.74 12.74
CA ASP A 364 -19.45 62.35 12.55
C ASP A 364 -18.28 61.38 12.30
N ALA A 365 -17.15 61.88 11.77
CA ALA A 365 -15.92 61.10 11.70
C ALA A 365 -15.40 60.69 13.10
N LEU A 366 -15.74 61.43 14.17
CA LEU A 366 -15.41 61.04 15.57
C LEU A 366 -16.26 59.88 16.07
N THR A 367 -17.42 59.64 15.46
CA THR A 367 -18.33 58.54 15.81
C THR A 367 -18.20 57.34 14.87
N GLY A 368 -17.24 57.40 13.93
CA GLY A 368 -16.92 56.33 12.98
C GLY A 368 -17.59 56.43 11.62
N ASP A 369 -18.37 57.48 11.33
CA ASP A 369 -18.93 57.78 9.98
C ASP A 369 -17.99 58.74 9.24
N ILE A 370 -17.10 58.19 8.43
CA ILE A 370 -16.07 58.92 7.71
C ILE A 370 -16.51 59.09 6.27
N GLN A 371 -16.61 60.33 5.81
CA GLN A 371 -16.92 60.64 4.43
C GLN A 371 -15.75 61.37 3.78
N VAL A 372 -15.11 60.74 2.81
CA VAL A 372 -14.06 61.35 1.99
C VAL A 372 -14.64 61.61 0.60
N ALA A 373 -14.41 62.81 0.07
CA ALA A 373 -14.73 63.14 -1.31
C ALA A 373 -13.51 63.75 -2.00
N ALA A 374 -13.08 63.15 -3.09
CA ALA A 374 -12.11 63.71 -4.01
C ALA A 374 -12.84 64.13 -5.29
N ASN A 375 -12.78 65.42 -5.64
CA ASN A 375 -13.40 65.96 -6.85
C ASN A 375 -12.28 66.60 -7.66
N VAL A 376 -12.05 66.09 -8.85
CA VAL A 376 -11.13 66.66 -9.82
C VAL A 376 -11.97 67.37 -10.86
N SER A 377 -11.61 68.61 -11.17
CA SER A 377 -12.24 69.36 -12.24
C SER A 377 -11.16 70.03 -13.07
N THR A 378 -11.25 69.87 -14.37
CA THR A 378 -10.32 70.45 -15.33
C THR A 378 -11.05 71.06 -16.52
N THR A 379 -10.58 72.22 -16.95
CA THR A 379 -10.95 72.79 -18.24
C THR A 379 -9.88 72.44 -19.25
N HIS A 380 -10.28 71.76 -20.34
CA HIS A 380 -9.36 71.22 -21.36
C HIS A 380 -8.28 70.29 -20.77
N PRO A 381 -8.66 69.10 -20.28
CA PRO A 381 -7.70 68.11 -19.84
C PRO A 381 -6.73 67.75 -20.95
N GLY A 382 -5.48 67.45 -20.59
CA GLY A 382 -4.55 66.74 -21.45
C GLY A 382 -5.05 65.34 -21.79
N ALA A 383 -4.51 64.76 -22.86
CA ALA A 383 -4.84 63.38 -23.25
C ALA A 383 -4.48 62.37 -22.15
N THR A 384 -3.49 62.68 -21.33
CA THR A 384 -3.01 61.86 -20.22
C THR A 384 -2.44 62.75 -19.13
N GLU A 385 -3.02 62.71 -17.93
CA GLU A 385 -2.48 63.37 -16.74
C GLU A 385 -2.57 62.39 -15.55
N ALA A 386 -1.84 62.67 -14.48
CA ALA A 386 -1.91 61.91 -13.25
C ALA A 386 -2.16 62.79 -12.02
N LEU A 387 -2.86 62.24 -11.04
CA LEU A 387 -3.00 62.82 -9.71
C LEU A 387 -1.90 62.24 -8.83
N THR A 388 -1.07 63.08 -8.25
CA THR A 388 0.02 62.62 -7.37
C THR A 388 -0.30 62.96 -5.92
N PHE A 389 0.06 62.05 -5.01
CA PHE A 389 -0.03 62.29 -3.58
C PHE A 389 1.18 61.68 -2.87
N GLY A 390 1.46 62.16 -1.67
CA GLY A 390 2.46 61.53 -0.83
C GLY A 390 2.37 61.97 0.62
N VAL A 391 2.79 61.08 1.51
CA VAL A 391 2.83 61.29 2.95
C VAL A 391 4.17 60.77 3.44
N LYS A 392 4.88 61.58 4.22
CA LYS A 392 6.14 61.18 4.85
C LYS A 392 6.08 61.47 6.34
N THR A 393 6.60 60.56 7.16
CA THR A 393 6.82 60.80 8.58
C THR A 393 7.95 61.81 8.77
N LEU A 394 7.77 62.76 9.67
CA LEU A 394 8.80 63.69 10.09
C LEU A 394 9.28 63.30 11.48
N THR A 395 10.50 62.79 11.59
CA THR A 395 11.14 62.45 12.87
C THR A 395 12.30 63.39 13.16
N GLY A 396 12.54 63.65 14.45
CA GLY A 396 13.44 64.73 14.85
C GLY A 396 12.87 66.12 14.52
N GLY A 397 13.76 67.11 14.41
CA GLY A 397 13.41 68.51 14.17
C GLY A 397 13.16 69.31 15.46
N GLY A 398 14.07 70.23 15.75
CA GLY A 398 13.94 71.28 16.76
C GLY A 398 13.92 72.65 16.10
N ILE A 399 13.87 73.72 16.89
CA ILE A 399 13.97 75.10 16.36
C ILE A 399 15.31 75.22 15.60
N GLY A 400 15.25 75.37 14.28
CA GLY A 400 16.42 75.51 13.39
C GLY A 400 17.03 74.22 12.84
N VAL A 401 16.51 73.04 13.17
CA VAL A 401 16.97 71.75 12.63
C VAL A 401 15.86 71.15 11.75
N PRO A 402 16.11 70.87 10.46
CA PRO A 402 15.13 70.19 9.61
C PRO A 402 14.73 68.84 10.20
N ALA A 403 13.44 68.53 10.18
CA ALA A 403 12.99 67.18 10.50
C ALA A 403 13.50 66.20 9.42
N THR A 404 13.86 64.99 9.84
CA THR A 404 14.23 63.90 8.94
C THR A 404 12.96 63.26 8.40
N GLU A 405 12.91 63.03 7.10
CA GLU A 405 11.80 62.30 6.49
C GLU A 405 12.00 60.79 6.67
N GLN A 406 10.95 60.08 7.06
CA GLN A 406 10.90 58.63 7.19
C GLN A 406 9.59 58.08 6.64
N ASP A 407 9.58 56.80 6.32
CA ASP A 407 8.41 56.04 5.84
C ASP A 407 7.62 56.74 4.71
N PRO A 408 8.26 57.15 3.60
CA PRO A 408 7.54 57.79 2.51
C PRO A 408 6.52 56.83 1.88
N LEU A 409 5.28 57.30 1.79
CA LEU A 409 4.23 56.75 0.94
C LEU A 409 4.00 57.75 -0.19
N THR A 410 4.15 57.37 -1.44
CA THR A 410 3.85 58.20 -2.61
C THR A 410 2.95 57.44 -3.55
N GLY A 411 1.95 58.10 -4.13
CA GLY A 411 1.10 57.49 -5.13
C GLY A 411 0.85 58.39 -6.32
N SER A 412 0.56 57.77 -7.45
CA SER A 412 0.19 58.41 -8.71
C SER A 412 -0.99 57.66 -9.30
N VAL A 413 -2.00 58.38 -9.78
CA VAL A 413 -3.15 57.81 -10.50
C VAL A 413 -3.24 58.50 -11.85
N GLN A 414 -2.74 57.83 -12.89
CA GLN A 414 -2.77 58.29 -14.27
C GLN A 414 -4.08 57.91 -14.93
N LEU A 415 -4.68 58.83 -15.67
CA LEU A 415 -5.94 58.66 -16.38
C LEU A 415 -5.76 58.97 -17.86
N SER A 416 -6.33 58.15 -18.74
CA SER A 416 -6.23 58.31 -20.20
C SER A 416 -7.49 57.83 -20.93
N PRO A 417 -8.31 58.73 -21.54
CA PRO A 417 -8.19 60.18 -21.50
C PRO A 417 -8.43 60.75 -20.10
N PHE A 418 -7.76 61.83 -19.71
CA PHE A 418 -8.04 62.48 -18.43
C PHE A 418 -9.42 63.16 -18.48
N PRO A 419 -10.33 62.90 -17.53
CA PRO A 419 -11.70 63.38 -17.61
C PRO A 419 -11.82 64.85 -17.20
N THR A 420 -12.81 65.57 -17.75
CA THR A 420 -13.12 66.96 -17.35
C THR A 420 -13.57 67.07 -15.90
N THR A 421 -14.22 66.02 -15.38
CA THR A 421 -14.57 65.88 -13.97
C THR A 421 -14.36 64.43 -13.53
N LEU A 422 -13.74 64.23 -12.38
CA LEU A 422 -13.68 62.92 -11.72
C LEU A 422 -14.11 63.11 -10.26
N ASP A 423 -15.25 62.54 -9.92
CA ASP A 423 -15.78 62.58 -8.57
C ASP A 423 -15.65 61.19 -7.95
N VAL A 424 -14.79 61.08 -6.95
CA VAL A 424 -14.62 59.88 -6.13
C VAL A 424 -15.14 60.20 -4.73
N GLY A 425 -16.07 59.40 -4.27
CA GLY A 425 -16.60 59.44 -2.91
C GLY A 425 -16.29 58.13 -2.21
N ALA A 426 -15.92 58.21 -0.93
CA ALA A 426 -15.93 57.06 -0.03
C ALA A 426 -16.65 57.48 1.24
N ARG A 427 -17.61 56.69 1.68
CA ARG A 427 -18.26 56.82 2.98
C ARG A 427 -18.04 55.52 3.72
N MET A 428 -17.48 55.55 4.91
CA MET A 428 -17.28 54.39 5.76
C MET A 428 -18.07 54.59 7.04
N THR A 429 -18.89 53.63 7.43
CA THR A 429 -19.70 53.75 8.65
C THR A 429 -19.32 52.65 9.62
N HIS A 430 -18.34 52.89 10.50
CA HIS A 430 -17.84 51.88 11.43
C HIS A 430 -18.72 51.77 12.68
N GLY A 431 -19.89 51.12 12.55
CA GLY A 431 -20.73 50.75 13.68
C GLY A 431 -20.38 49.36 14.23
N SER A 432 -20.50 49.18 15.56
CA SER A 432 -20.21 47.90 16.24
C SER A 432 -21.14 46.74 15.84
N THR A 433 -22.33 47.03 15.32
CA THR A 433 -23.33 46.02 14.91
C THR A 433 -23.64 46.05 13.41
N ARG A 434 -23.40 47.18 12.75
CA ARG A 434 -23.60 47.37 11.32
C ARG A 434 -22.58 48.37 10.79
N SER A 435 -21.90 48.01 9.71
CA SER A 435 -21.17 48.95 8.87
C SER A 435 -21.67 48.90 7.44
N LYS A 436 -21.60 50.05 6.77
CA LYS A 436 -21.79 50.19 5.33
C LYS A 436 -20.73 51.14 4.81
N ASP A 437 -19.84 50.61 3.98
CA ASP A 437 -18.81 51.38 3.32
C ASP A 437 -19.21 51.49 1.85
N THR A 438 -19.42 52.71 1.37
CA THR A 438 -19.83 53.00 0.00
C THR A 438 -18.70 53.75 -0.69
N ILE A 439 -18.22 53.23 -1.81
CA ILE A 439 -17.32 53.92 -2.71
C ILE A 439 -18.11 54.27 -3.96
N THR A 440 -18.10 55.53 -4.38
CA THR A 440 -18.73 55.99 -5.61
C THR A 440 -17.69 56.63 -6.50
N LEU A 441 -17.83 56.42 -7.80
CA LEU A 441 -17.02 57.05 -8.82
C LEU A 441 -17.91 57.55 -9.95
N ALA A 442 -17.71 58.79 -10.38
CA ALA A 442 -18.37 59.37 -11.54
C ALA A 442 -17.36 60.11 -12.43
N THR A 443 -17.39 59.81 -13.72
CA THR A 443 -16.59 60.43 -14.77
C THR A 443 -17.42 60.54 -16.05
N PRO A 444 -17.40 61.69 -16.77
CA PRO A 444 -18.19 61.88 -17.97
C PRO A 444 -17.68 61.06 -19.16
N THR A 445 -16.43 60.60 -19.11
CA THR A 445 -15.79 59.81 -20.16
C THR A 445 -15.16 58.56 -19.56
N PRO A 446 -15.41 57.37 -20.13
CA PRO A 446 -14.65 56.18 -19.78
C PRO A 446 -13.15 56.44 -19.96
N THR A 447 -12.34 55.98 -19.01
CA THR A 447 -10.92 56.29 -18.97
C THR A 447 -10.11 55.10 -18.49
N LYS A 448 -8.94 54.88 -19.08
CA LYS A 448 -7.96 53.93 -18.55
C LYS A 448 -7.37 54.49 -17.26
N VAL A 449 -7.27 53.67 -16.22
CA VAL A 449 -6.64 54.04 -14.95
C VAL A 449 -5.37 53.22 -14.78
N ASP A 450 -4.24 53.90 -14.56
CA ASP A 450 -3.00 53.26 -14.09
C ASP A 450 -2.61 53.92 -12.76
N ALA A 451 -2.76 53.19 -11.67
CA ALA A 451 -2.38 53.62 -10.33
C ALA A 451 -1.08 52.95 -9.91
N VAL A 452 -0.20 53.72 -9.26
CA VAL A 452 1.03 53.23 -8.62
C VAL A 452 1.10 53.82 -7.22
N ILE A 453 1.38 52.99 -6.22
CA ILE A 453 1.61 53.40 -4.83
C ILE A 453 2.93 52.78 -4.39
N ASP A 454 3.89 53.63 -4.06
CA ASP A 454 5.17 53.27 -3.48
C ASP A 454 5.16 53.59 -1.99
N GLN A 455 5.48 52.60 -1.17
CA GLN A 455 5.64 52.72 0.27
C GLN A 455 7.04 52.26 0.65
N ALA A 456 7.80 53.10 1.32
CA ALA A 456 8.99 52.67 2.04
C ALA A 456 8.69 52.68 3.55
N VAL A 457 9.28 51.74 4.29
CA VAL A 457 9.37 51.75 5.74
C VAL A 457 10.85 51.95 6.07
N THR A 458 11.18 53.04 6.73
CA THR A 458 12.56 53.41 7.12
C THR A 458 12.68 53.69 8.62
N SER A 459 11.60 53.51 9.38
CA SER A 459 11.56 53.66 10.83
C SER A 459 11.70 52.34 11.59
N GLY A 460 11.65 51.20 10.88
CA GLY A 460 11.79 49.86 11.43
C GLY A 460 13.24 49.43 11.65
N PRO A 461 13.47 48.24 12.26
CA PRO A 461 14.81 47.65 12.38
C PRO A 461 15.38 47.20 11.02
N VAL A 462 14.52 47.07 10.01
CA VAL A 462 14.86 46.72 8.63
C VAL A 462 14.05 47.67 7.74
N ASP A 463 14.75 48.32 6.82
CA ASP A 463 14.12 49.19 5.84
C ASP A 463 13.45 48.33 4.77
N SER A 464 12.20 48.61 4.38
CA SER A 464 11.50 47.86 3.33
C SER A 464 10.88 48.79 2.30
N ASN A 465 10.72 48.30 1.07
CA ASN A 465 9.95 48.99 0.03
C ASN A 465 8.79 48.12 -0.42
N ARG A 466 7.70 48.73 -0.85
CA ARG A 466 6.55 48.06 -1.43
C ARG A 466 6.00 48.93 -2.54
N ARG A 467 5.69 48.32 -3.68
CA ARG A 467 5.06 48.96 -4.82
C ARG A 467 3.79 48.21 -5.15
N PHE A 468 2.66 48.89 -5.02
CA PHE A 468 1.38 48.43 -5.53
C PHE A 468 1.10 49.10 -6.87
N THR A 469 0.68 48.35 -7.88
CA THR A 469 0.17 48.91 -9.12
C THR A 469 -1.24 48.39 -9.38
N ALA A 470 -2.11 49.20 -9.95
CA ALA A 470 -3.41 48.75 -10.44
C ALA A 470 -3.70 49.35 -11.81
N THR A 471 -4.14 48.53 -12.75
CA THR A 471 -4.57 48.94 -14.08
C THR A 471 -6.03 48.54 -14.26
N VAL A 472 -6.84 49.49 -14.72
CA VAL A 472 -8.20 49.26 -15.21
C VAL A 472 -8.22 49.74 -16.65
N ASP A 473 -8.47 48.84 -17.60
CA ASP A 473 -8.40 49.16 -19.03
C ASP A 473 -9.40 50.25 -19.44
N GLN A 474 -10.62 50.17 -18.91
CA GLN A 474 -11.68 51.13 -19.12
C GLN A 474 -12.55 51.25 -17.88
N LEU A 475 -12.35 52.32 -17.12
CA LEU A 475 -13.18 52.67 -15.98
C LEU A 475 -14.59 53.11 -16.44
N PRO A 476 -15.67 52.55 -15.87
CA PRO A 476 -17.03 52.95 -16.19
C PRO A 476 -17.31 54.42 -15.82
N SER A 477 -18.28 55.04 -16.51
CA SER A 477 -18.65 56.44 -16.26
C SER A 477 -19.30 56.65 -14.89
N ASN A 478 -19.99 55.64 -14.37
CA ASN A 478 -20.49 55.62 -13.02
C ASN A 478 -20.23 54.25 -12.43
N MET A 479 -19.68 54.21 -11.21
CA MET A 479 -19.43 52.99 -10.47
C MET A 479 -19.73 53.22 -9.00
N GLN A 480 -20.28 52.20 -8.35
CA GLN A 480 -20.53 52.18 -6.92
C GLN A 480 -20.15 50.79 -6.37
N ILE A 481 -19.44 50.79 -5.25
CA ILE A 481 -19.14 49.60 -4.46
C ILE A 481 -19.73 49.82 -3.07
N ASP A 482 -20.65 48.95 -2.67
CA ASP A 482 -21.23 48.93 -1.33
C ASP A 482 -20.73 47.69 -0.59
N LEU A 483 -19.99 47.89 0.49
CA LEU A 483 -19.55 46.87 1.44
C LEU A 483 -20.40 46.99 2.69
N THR A 484 -21.39 46.11 2.85
CA THR A 484 -22.27 46.12 4.02
C THR A 484 -21.93 44.98 4.94
N ARG A 485 -21.73 45.24 6.24
CA ARG A 485 -21.57 44.21 7.28
C ARG A 485 -22.68 44.35 8.31
N GLN A 486 -23.35 43.25 8.66
CA GLN A 486 -24.38 43.18 9.71
C GLN A 486 -24.13 41.94 10.57
N GLY A 487 -23.40 42.12 11.67
CA GLY A 487 -22.92 41.00 12.49
C GLY A 487 -21.97 40.08 11.71
N LYS A 488 -22.42 38.85 11.41
CA LYS A 488 -21.69 37.86 10.59
C LYS A 488 -22.02 37.93 9.10
N HIS A 489 -23.09 38.62 8.74
CA HIS A 489 -23.48 38.84 7.35
C HIS A 489 -22.59 39.92 6.73
N GLN A 490 -22.07 39.68 5.54
CA GLN A 490 -21.33 40.66 4.74
C GLN A 490 -21.89 40.64 3.31
N ASN A 491 -22.04 41.79 2.67
CA ASN A 491 -22.50 41.90 1.30
C ASN A 491 -21.58 42.87 0.56
N ILE A 492 -21.08 42.46 -0.59
CA ILE A 492 -20.31 43.27 -1.51
C ILE A 492 -21.20 43.46 -2.73
N GLU A 493 -21.59 44.69 -3.03
CA GLU A 493 -22.37 45.01 -4.22
C GLU A 493 -21.59 46.01 -5.08
N TYR A 494 -21.30 45.61 -6.30
CA TYR A 494 -20.69 46.41 -7.34
C TYR A 494 -21.75 46.74 -8.39
N THR A 495 -21.88 48.02 -8.73
CA THR A 495 -22.76 48.49 -9.81
C THR A 495 -22.00 49.49 -10.66
N ALA A 496 -22.02 49.27 -11.96
CA ALA A 496 -21.44 50.13 -12.96
C ALA A 496 -22.36 50.25 -14.18
N ASN A 497 -22.19 51.32 -14.95
CA ASN A 497 -22.98 51.54 -16.17
C ASN A 497 -22.44 50.80 -17.40
N SER A 498 -21.29 50.15 -17.29
CA SER A 498 -20.66 49.30 -18.31
C SER A 498 -19.73 48.28 -17.66
N GLU A 499 -19.42 47.23 -18.40
CA GLU A 499 -18.43 46.22 -18.02
C GLU A 499 -17.00 46.78 -18.06
N ILE A 500 -16.09 46.10 -17.38
CA ILE A 500 -14.64 46.36 -17.45
C ILE A 500 -13.99 45.16 -18.13
N GLY A 501 -13.26 45.40 -19.23
CA GLY A 501 -12.62 44.32 -19.98
C GLY A 501 -11.49 43.67 -19.21
N PHE A 502 -10.71 44.46 -18.48
CA PHE A 502 -9.53 43.98 -17.76
C PHE A 502 -9.18 44.81 -16.53
N VAL A 503 -8.98 44.11 -15.41
CA VAL A 503 -8.42 44.65 -14.18
C VAL A 503 -7.16 43.86 -13.84
N GLN A 504 -6.06 44.57 -13.59
CA GLN A 504 -4.84 43.97 -13.02
C GLN A 504 -4.42 44.73 -11.78
N ALA A 505 -4.03 44.00 -10.74
CA ALA A 505 -3.31 44.55 -9.61
C ALA A 505 -1.99 43.79 -9.45
N THR A 506 -0.91 44.51 -9.12
CA THR A 506 0.35 43.88 -8.71
C THR A 506 0.81 44.44 -7.38
N ASP A 507 1.44 43.61 -6.58
CA ASP A 507 2.04 44.00 -5.31
C ASP A 507 3.45 43.44 -5.24
N THR A 508 4.42 44.34 -5.22
CA THR A 508 5.84 44.02 -5.21
C THR A 508 6.41 44.48 -3.89
N THR A 509 6.82 43.56 -3.01
CA THR A 509 7.46 43.90 -1.73
C THR A 509 8.94 43.59 -1.77
N THR A 510 9.76 44.49 -1.23
CA THR A 510 11.18 44.32 -0.94
C THR A 510 11.37 44.42 0.58
N PRO A 511 11.14 43.32 1.34
CA PRO A 511 11.22 43.28 2.80
C PRO A 511 12.50 43.82 3.45
N ASP A 512 13.62 43.88 2.72
CA ASP A 512 14.86 44.49 3.18
C ASP A 512 15.55 45.22 2.02
N ILE A 513 15.57 46.56 2.01
CA ILE A 513 16.21 47.33 0.93
C ILE A 513 17.74 47.17 0.91
N THR A 514 18.34 46.72 2.02
CA THR A 514 19.76 46.37 2.08
C THR A 514 20.03 45.01 1.42
N GLN A 515 18.97 44.23 1.21
CA GLN A 515 18.95 43.00 0.42
C GLN A 515 17.94 43.16 -0.72
N PRO A 516 18.18 44.08 -1.68
CA PRO A 516 17.23 44.43 -2.74
C PRO A 516 16.88 43.26 -3.68
N ALA A 517 17.53 42.11 -3.48
CA ALA A 517 17.25 40.84 -4.14
C ALA A 517 16.29 39.94 -3.35
N LYS A 518 15.55 40.44 -2.35
CA LYS A 518 14.45 39.76 -1.66
C LYS A 518 13.13 40.39 -2.05
N VAL A 519 12.58 40.00 -3.20
CA VAL A 519 11.35 40.57 -3.75
C VAL A 519 10.26 39.51 -3.82
N ASP A 520 9.08 39.79 -3.27
CA ASP A 520 7.86 39.03 -3.53
C ASP A 520 7.00 39.84 -4.51
N HIS A 521 6.55 39.21 -5.59
CA HIS A 521 5.73 39.81 -6.64
C HIS A 521 4.41 39.03 -6.75
N ALA A 522 3.31 39.66 -6.35
CA ALA A 522 1.98 39.12 -6.54
C ALA A 522 1.28 39.82 -7.70
N VAL A 523 0.53 39.06 -8.51
CA VAL A 523 -0.27 39.53 -9.64
C VAL A 523 -1.68 39.00 -9.51
N TYR A 524 -2.66 39.87 -9.69
CA TYR A 524 -4.09 39.54 -9.73
C TYR A 524 -4.67 40.09 -11.03
N GLN A 525 -5.42 39.27 -11.76
CA GLN A 525 -6.06 39.66 -13.01
C GLN A 525 -7.51 39.18 -13.02
N VAL A 526 -8.39 40.03 -13.54
CA VAL A 526 -9.79 39.69 -13.83
C VAL A 526 -10.11 40.17 -15.24
N HIS A 527 -10.66 39.28 -16.07
CA HIS A 527 -11.10 39.55 -17.42
C HIS A 527 -12.63 39.47 -17.49
N GLY A 528 -13.26 40.49 -18.07
CA GLY A 528 -14.71 40.58 -18.21
C GLY A 528 -15.43 40.78 -16.87
N VAL A 529 -15.17 41.90 -16.17
CA VAL A 529 -15.91 42.25 -14.94
C VAL A 529 -17.31 42.75 -15.34
N PRO A 530 -18.40 42.08 -14.90
CA PRO A 530 -19.76 42.44 -15.27
C PRO A 530 -20.17 43.81 -14.72
N GLY A 531 -21.11 44.49 -15.39
CA GLY A 531 -21.63 45.79 -14.96
C GLY A 531 -22.37 45.75 -13.61
N HIS A 532 -22.86 44.60 -13.17
CA HIS A 532 -23.38 44.40 -11.81
C HIS A 532 -22.82 43.10 -11.24
N MET A 533 -22.39 43.13 -9.99
CA MET A 533 -21.92 41.95 -9.26
C MET A 533 -22.30 42.10 -7.79
N GLN A 534 -22.75 41.02 -7.18
CA GLN A 534 -23.10 40.93 -5.78
C GLN A 534 -22.48 39.66 -5.18
N VAL A 535 -21.84 39.81 -4.02
CA VAL A 535 -21.34 38.69 -3.22
C VAL A 535 -21.87 38.83 -1.81
N ASP A 536 -22.80 37.96 -1.45
CA ASP A 536 -23.43 37.88 -0.13
C ASP A 536 -22.80 36.74 0.67
N PHE A 537 -22.17 37.07 1.79
CA PHE A 537 -21.65 36.15 2.78
C PHE A 537 -22.60 36.10 3.98
N ASN A 538 -23.35 35.01 4.12
CA ASN A 538 -24.25 34.79 5.24
C ASN A 538 -23.80 33.57 6.08
N GLY A 539 -22.79 33.79 6.93
CA GLY A 539 -22.22 32.73 7.75
C GLY A 539 -21.43 31.71 6.91
N ASN A 540 -22.02 30.52 6.73
CA ASN A 540 -21.43 29.42 5.94
C ASN A 540 -21.86 29.46 4.47
N LEU A 541 -22.79 30.35 4.11
CA LEU A 541 -23.32 30.51 2.77
C LEU A 541 -22.65 31.68 2.07
N ILE A 542 -22.20 31.47 0.84
CA ILE A 542 -21.72 32.49 -0.09
C ILE A 542 -22.63 32.45 -1.31
N GLU A 543 -23.31 33.55 -1.60
CA GLU A 543 -24.08 33.72 -2.84
C GLU A 543 -23.39 34.77 -3.70
N TYR A 544 -23.04 34.37 -4.91
CA TYR A 544 -22.50 35.22 -5.97
C TYR A 544 -23.58 35.37 -7.04
N GLY A 545 -23.82 36.60 -7.46
CA GLY A 545 -24.63 36.92 -8.63
C GLY A 545 -24.01 38.05 -9.41
N ALA A 546 -24.12 38.03 -10.72
CA ALA A 546 -23.61 39.05 -11.61
C ALA A 546 -24.53 39.22 -12.83
N SER A 547 -24.36 40.32 -13.55
CA SER A 547 -25.13 40.58 -14.77
C SER A 547 -24.67 39.76 -15.98
N ASP A 548 -23.46 39.19 -15.93
CA ASP A 548 -22.86 38.34 -16.95
C ASP A 548 -21.78 37.44 -16.32
N THR A 549 -21.22 36.52 -17.10
CA THR A 549 -20.10 35.65 -16.71
C THR A 549 -18.78 36.41 -16.58
N ILE A 550 -17.84 35.88 -15.79
CA ILE A 550 -16.44 36.36 -15.76
C ILE A 550 -15.58 35.39 -16.56
N ASP A 551 -14.94 35.88 -17.62
CA ASP A 551 -14.14 35.06 -18.53
C ASP A 551 -12.99 34.35 -17.80
N LYS A 552 -12.25 35.11 -16.98
CA LYS A 552 -11.06 34.60 -16.30
C LYS A 552 -10.73 35.38 -15.03
N VAL A 553 -10.42 34.65 -13.97
CA VAL A 553 -9.75 35.17 -12.77
C VAL A 553 -8.41 34.48 -12.63
N TYR A 554 -7.34 35.25 -12.47
CA TYR A 554 -5.98 34.75 -12.25
C TYR A 554 -5.36 35.41 -11.02
N ALA A 555 -4.67 34.60 -10.22
CA ALA A 555 -3.83 35.05 -9.12
C ALA A 555 -2.50 34.32 -9.18
N GLY A 556 -1.40 35.06 -9.08
CA GLY A 556 -0.04 34.53 -9.08
C GLY A 556 0.79 35.19 -8.00
N VAL A 557 1.70 34.43 -7.38
CA VAL A 557 2.73 34.95 -6.50
C VAL A 557 4.05 34.33 -6.92
N GLU A 558 5.01 35.17 -7.28
CA GLU A 558 6.38 34.80 -7.55
C GLU A 558 7.28 35.36 -6.44
N ARG A 559 8.13 34.52 -5.88
CA ARG A 559 9.15 34.89 -4.90
C ARG A 559 10.51 34.76 -5.54
N ILE A 560 11.43 35.62 -5.12
CA ILE A 560 12.78 35.66 -5.70
C ILE A 560 13.61 34.39 -5.51
N ASN A 561 13.29 33.54 -4.51
CA ASN A 561 13.98 32.27 -4.34
C ASN A 561 13.69 31.31 -5.50
N GLY A 562 12.74 31.66 -6.36
CA GLY A 562 12.25 30.89 -7.49
C GLY A 562 10.83 30.39 -7.27
N ASP A 563 10.30 30.44 -6.04
CA ASP A 563 8.96 29.90 -5.76
C ASP A 563 7.92 30.66 -6.60
N ALA A 564 7.00 29.93 -7.21
CA ALA A 564 5.85 30.48 -7.88
C ALA A 564 4.61 29.71 -7.47
N VAL A 565 3.49 30.39 -7.23
CA VAL A 565 2.18 29.76 -7.06
C VAL A 565 1.18 30.52 -7.90
N THR A 566 0.46 29.83 -8.77
CA THR A 566 -0.58 30.41 -9.61
C THR A 566 -1.89 29.67 -9.45
N ALA A 567 -2.99 30.39 -9.59
CA ALA A 567 -4.34 29.87 -9.62
C ALA A 567 -5.13 30.60 -10.70
N GLU A 568 -5.92 29.85 -11.46
CA GLU A 568 -6.73 30.35 -12.56
C GLU A 568 -8.11 29.69 -12.56
N VAL A 569 -9.15 30.49 -12.78
CA VAL A 569 -10.52 30.02 -13.00
C VAL A 569 -11.01 30.62 -14.31
N ARG A 570 -11.62 29.80 -15.17
CA ARG A 570 -12.21 30.24 -16.46
C ARG A 570 -13.70 30.01 -16.50
N ASP A 571 -14.40 30.93 -17.15
CA ASP A 571 -15.85 30.90 -17.37
C ASP A 571 -16.62 30.76 -16.05
N ILE A 572 -16.44 31.73 -15.15
CA ILE A 572 -17.20 31.78 -13.89
C ILE A 572 -18.65 32.14 -14.26
N PRO A 573 -19.64 31.29 -13.89
CA PRO A 573 -21.04 31.52 -14.21
C PRO A 573 -21.56 32.80 -13.55
N ASP A 574 -22.57 33.43 -14.16
CA ASP A 574 -23.22 34.66 -13.68
C ASP A 574 -23.92 34.50 -12.32
N HIS A 575 -24.11 33.28 -11.85
CA HIS A 575 -24.65 32.99 -10.53
C HIS A 575 -24.01 31.72 -9.95
N ALA A 576 -23.58 31.79 -8.69
CA ALA A 576 -23.05 30.65 -7.96
C ALA A 576 -23.40 30.76 -6.47
N LYS A 577 -23.73 29.63 -5.88
CA LYS A 577 -24.05 29.49 -4.47
C LYS A 577 -23.15 28.42 -3.88
N VAL A 578 -22.41 28.78 -2.84
CA VAL A 578 -21.48 27.90 -2.14
C VAL A 578 -21.89 27.82 -0.67
N VAL A 579 -22.25 26.63 -0.19
CA VAL A 579 -22.41 26.39 1.24
C VAL A 579 -21.16 25.68 1.71
N PHE A 580 -20.31 26.35 2.49
CA PHE A 580 -19.21 25.71 3.22
C PHE A 580 -19.55 25.63 4.70
N ASP A 581 -20.16 24.52 5.11
CA ASP A 581 -20.46 24.25 6.51
C ASP A 581 -19.45 23.28 7.10
N GLY A 582 -18.29 23.80 7.51
CA GLY A 582 -17.25 22.98 8.15
C GLY A 582 -17.70 22.30 9.44
N LYS A 583 -18.72 22.84 10.14
CA LYS A 583 -19.25 22.22 11.37
C LYS A 583 -20.08 20.98 11.04
N ASN A 584 -20.93 21.08 10.02
CA ASN A 584 -21.73 19.95 9.54
C ASN A 584 -20.98 19.11 8.49
N SER A 585 -19.73 19.48 8.17
CA SER A 585 -18.87 18.81 7.19
C SER A 585 -19.52 18.70 5.81
N VAL A 586 -20.05 19.81 5.30
CA VAL A 586 -20.72 19.90 4.00
C VAL A 586 -20.09 21.02 3.16
N LEU A 587 -19.90 20.73 1.88
CA LEU A 587 -19.60 21.68 0.81
C LEU A 587 -20.61 21.48 -0.30
N ASP A 588 -21.46 22.45 -0.58
CA ASP A 588 -22.49 22.39 -1.63
C ASP A 588 -22.23 23.50 -2.65
N TRP A 589 -22.25 23.14 -3.93
CA TRP A 589 -22.05 24.05 -5.06
C TRP A 589 -23.29 24.01 -5.95
N ASP A 590 -23.89 25.18 -6.16
CA ASP A 590 -25.03 25.37 -7.07
C ASP A 590 -24.85 26.63 -7.90
N ALA A 591 -24.58 26.47 -9.18
CA ALA A 591 -24.35 27.53 -10.14
C ALA A 591 -25.32 27.47 -11.32
N SER A 592 -25.46 28.58 -12.04
CA SER A 592 -26.31 28.68 -13.23
C SER A 592 -25.77 27.89 -14.43
N ALA A 593 -24.46 27.69 -14.51
CA ALA A 593 -23.78 26.93 -15.56
C ALA A 593 -22.52 26.23 -15.02
N ALA A 594 -21.95 25.34 -15.85
CA ALA A 594 -20.68 24.67 -15.54
C ALA A 594 -19.51 25.65 -15.64
N THR A 595 -18.50 25.50 -14.78
CA THR A 595 -17.24 26.23 -14.88
C THR A 595 -16.27 25.44 -15.75
N THR A 596 -15.70 26.08 -16.78
CA THR A 596 -14.89 25.38 -17.80
C THR A 596 -13.64 24.75 -17.20
N SER A 597 -12.89 25.49 -16.38
CA SER A 597 -11.68 24.95 -15.76
C SER A 597 -11.27 25.73 -14.52
N VAL A 598 -10.73 25.01 -13.55
CA VAL A 598 -9.96 25.55 -12.42
C VAL A 598 -8.58 24.93 -12.46
N ALA A 599 -7.53 25.74 -12.47
CA ALA A 599 -6.15 25.28 -12.46
C ALA A 599 -5.37 25.94 -11.31
N ALA A 600 -4.46 25.19 -10.72
CA ALA A 600 -3.47 25.69 -9.78
C ALA A 600 -2.11 25.05 -10.10
N SER A 601 -1.05 25.83 -10.06
CA SER A 601 0.31 25.32 -10.20
C SER A 601 1.24 25.95 -9.18
N ALA A 602 2.26 25.20 -8.78
CA ALA A 602 3.27 25.68 -7.85
C ALA A 602 4.65 25.18 -8.25
N HIS A 603 5.62 26.07 -8.28
CA HIS A 603 7.05 25.78 -8.23
C HIS A 603 7.53 26.14 -6.82
N LEU A 604 8.10 25.19 -6.08
CA LEU A 604 8.61 25.42 -4.74
C LEU A 604 10.08 25.01 -4.69
N THR A 605 10.95 25.93 -4.30
CA THR A 605 12.39 25.72 -4.27
C THR A 605 12.83 24.87 -3.09
N ALA A 606 14.05 24.31 -3.21
CA ALA A 606 14.70 23.51 -2.18
C ALA A 606 14.71 24.20 -0.81
N ASP A 607 15.04 25.49 -0.80
CA ASP A 607 15.12 26.32 0.43
C ASP A 607 13.77 26.42 1.14
N THR A 608 12.66 26.54 0.39
CA THR A 608 11.30 26.62 0.95
C THR A 608 10.85 25.31 1.55
N LEU A 609 11.21 24.20 0.91
CA LEU A 609 10.82 22.86 1.34
C LEU A 609 11.73 22.29 2.44
N GLY A 610 12.90 22.90 2.65
CA GLY A 610 13.94 22.32 3.52
C GLY A 610 14.52 21.04 2.94
N THR A 611 14.54 20.93 1.62
CA THR A 611 15.07 19.79 0.84
C THR A 611 16.29 20.25 0.05
N ASP A 612 16.89 19.35 -0.72
CA ASP A 612 17.96 19.65 -1.68
C ASP A 612 17.44 20.02 -3.08
N ARG A 613 16.12 20.00 -3.30
CA ARG A 613 15.46 20.04 -4.62
C ARG A 613 14.22 20.89 -4.67
N ALA A 614 13.99 21.53 -5.82
CA ALA A 614 12.73 22.17 -6.13
C ALA A 614 11.67 21.14 -6.55
N PHE A 615 10.40 21.48 -6.37
CA PHE A 615 9.25 20.68 -6.79
C PHE A 615 8.28 21.53 -7.60
N ASP A 616 7.79 20.97 -8.70
CA ASP A 616 6.70 21.49 -9.49
C ASP A 616 5.44 20.65 -9.23
N ALA A 617 4.31 21.29 -8.97
CA ALA A 617 3.02 20.65 -8.78
C ALA A 617 1.96 21.35 -9.62
N GLY A 618 1.05 20.57 -10.20
CA GLY A 618 -0.08 21.05 -10.99
C GLY A 618 -1.37 20.33 -10.58
N LEU A 619 -2.47 21.08 -10.58
CA LEU A 619 -3.83 20.58 -10.46
C LEU A 619 -4.68 21.29 -11.52
N THR A 620 -5.43 20.54 -12.30
CA THR A 620 -6.42 21.07 -13.25
C THR A 620 -7.71 20.27 -13.11
N ILE A 621 -8.82 20.97 -12.94
CA ILE A 621 -10.17 20.39 -12.92
C ILE A 621 -10.92 20.99 -14.10
N ASP A 622 -11.27 20.15 -15.06
CA ASP A 622 -11.95 20.54 -16.30
C ASP A 622 -13.44 20.17 -16.24
N SER A 623 -14.28 21.04 -16.80
CA SER A 623 -15.73 20.91 -16.89
C SER A 623 -16.39 20.61 -15.53
N ILE A 624 -16.28 21.56 -14.59
CA ILE A 624 -16.90 21.44 -13.27
C ILE A 624 -18.41 21.61 -13.42
N PRO A 625 -19.22 20.63 -12.99
CA PRO A 625 -20.66 20.67 -13.19
C PRO A 625 -21.30 21.82 -12.43
N ALA A 626 -22.42 22.32 -12.97
CA ALA A 626 -23.18 23.41 -12.37
C ALA A 626 -23.66 23.10 -10.94
N LYS A 627 -23.83 21.81 -10.61
CA LYS A 627 -24.21 21.37 -9.27
C LYS A 627 -23.31 20.23 -8.83
N TRP A 628 -22.86 20.24 -7.59
CA TRP A 628 -22.23 19.10 -6.93
C TRP A 628 -22.19 19.35 -5.43
N ASN A 629 -22.08 18.29 -4.65
CA ASN A 629 -21.90 18.39 -3.22
C ASN A 629 -20.80 17.44 -2.74
N ALA A 630 -20.16 17.83 -1.66
CA ALA A 630 -19.25 17.01 -0.91
C ALA A 630 -19.63 17.04 0.58
N SER A 631 -19.50 15.92 1.28
CA SER A 631 -19.63 15.86 2.73
C SER A 631 -18.59 14.92 3.32
N TRP A 632 -18.18 15.19 4.56
CA TRP A 632 -17.16 14.40 5.29
C TRP A 632 -17.53 14.13 6.76
N ALA A 633 -18.83 14.17 7.08
CA ALA A 633 -19.34 14.06 8.44
C ALA A 633 -19.06 12.68 9.05
N ASP A 634 -18.65 12.66 10.33
CA ASP A 634 -18.38 11.44 11.11
C ASP A 634 -17.36 10.47 10.46
N GLY A 635 -16.55 10.99 9.54
CA GLY A 635 -15.58 10.23 8.75
C GLY A 635 -16.19 9.39 7.62
N ASN A 636 -17.47 9.62 7.27
CA ASN A 636 -18.02 9.25 5.99
C ASN A 636 -17.67 10.35 5.00
N VAL A 637 -17.19 10.01 3.81
CA VAL A 637 -16.93 10.94 2.71
C VAL A 637 -17.95 10.68 1.61
N LEU A 638 -18.55 11.72 1.05
CA LEU A 638 -19.37 11.63 -0.14
C LEU A 638 -19.02 12.81 -1.02
N PHE A 639 -18.71 12.55 -2.28
CA PHE A 639 -18.76 13.49 -3.38
C PHE A 639 -19.84 12.99 -4.34
N GLU A 640 -20.73 13.86 -4.78
CA GLU A 640 -21.75 13.53 -5.78
C GLU A 640 -21.98 14.71 -6.72
N ALA A 641 -22.09 14.40 -8.00
CA ALA A 641 -22.39 15.31 -9.08
C ALA A 641 -23.45 14.67 -9.99
N PRO A 642 -24.41 15.45 -10.53
CA PRO A 642 -25.35 14.96 -11.52
C PRO A 642 -24.62 14.58 -12.82
N ALA A 643 -25.29 13.83 -13.70
CA ALA A 643 -24.77 13.59 -15.05
C ALA A 643 -24.49 14.95 -15.76
N ALA A 644 -23.32 15.20 -16.35
CA ALA A 644 -22.25 14.31 -16.81
C ALA A 644 -21.08 14.04 -15.84
N GLY A 645 -21.12 14.51 -14.59
CA GLY A 645 -19.98 14.45 -13.66
C GLY A 645 -18.95 15.56 -13.88
N ILE A 646 -17.82 15.48 -13.19
CA ILE A 646 -16.63 16.31 -13.50
C ILE A 646 -15.98 15.76 -14.77
N GLY A 647 -15.67 16.63 -15.74
CA GLY A 647 -15.05 16.21 -16.99
C GLY A 647 -13.71 15.49 -16.78
N ALA A 648 -12.75 16.16 -16.14
CA ALA A 648 -11.50 15.53 -15.71
C ALA A 648 -10.86 16.21 -14.51
N ILE A 649 -10.17 15.44 -13.67
CA ILE A 649 -9.25 15.92 -12.64
C ILE A 649 -7.87 15.42 -13.02
N THR A 650 -6.94 16.33 -13.27
CA THR A 650 -5.53 16.03 -13.56
C THR A 650 -4.66 16.63 -12.47
N ALA A 651 -3.80 15.83 -11.86
CA ALA A 651 -2.80 16.29 -10.91
C ALA A 651 -1.43 15.72 -11.25
N ASN A 652 -0.38 16.49 -11.05
CA ASN A 652 0.99 16.07 -11.27
C ASN A 652 1.94 16.71 -10.27
N VAL A 653 3.02 16.01 -9.92
CA VAL A 653 4.13 16.49 -9.10
C VAL A 653 5.43 15.97 -9.70
N THR A 654 6.44 16.82 -9.85
CA THR A 654 7.79 16.42 -10.24
C THR A 654 8.84 17.24 -9.50
N ASN A 655 10.09 16.75 -9.41
CA ASN A 655 11.22 17.52 -8.89
C ASN A 655 12.36 17.70 -9.91
N HIS A 656 12.08 17.47 -11.20
CA HIS A 656 12.99 17.71 -12.32
C HIS A 656 12.24 18.18 -13.58
N GLN A 657 12.97 18.60 -14.61
CA GLN A 657 12.39 19.25 -15.80
C GLN A 657 11.59 18.30 -16.72
N THR A 658 11.73 16.99 -16.57
CA THR A 658 11.21 15.99 -17.51
C THR A 658 10.34 14.97 -16.80
N TYR A 659 9.05 15.23 -16.61
CA TYR A 659 8.21 14.31 -15.86
C TYR A 659 7.62 13.18 -16.72
N GLN A 660 7.44 12.01 -16.13
CA GLN A 660 6.75 10.88 -16.74
C GLN A 660 5.26 10.88 -16.39
N THR A 661 4.40 10.59 -17.37
CA THR A 661 2.94 10.46 -17.17
C THR A 661 2.37 9.43 -18.14
N LEU A 662 1.19 8.90 -17.83
CA LEU A 662 0.47 7.96 -18.69
C LEU A 662 -0.64 8.69 -19.47
N PRO A 663 -1.00 8.23 -20.69
CA PRO A 663 -2.16 8.75 -21.39
C PRO A 663 -3.48 8.24 -20.76
N GLY A 664 -4.59 8.95 -20.98
CA GLY A 664 -5.91 8.55 -20.50
C GLY A 664 -6.04 8.64 -18.97
N ASP A 665 -7.07 8.01 -18.41
CA ASP A 665 -7.24 7.93 -16.96
C ASP A 665 -6.18 7.01 -16.35
N HIS A 666 -5.49 7.51 -15.33
CA HIS A 666 -4.34 6.81 -14.79
C HIS A 666 -3.93 7.24 -13.38
N LEU A 667 -3.07 6.42 -12.77
CA LEU A 667 -2.25 6.76 -11.61
C LEU A 667 -0.81 6.30 -11.84
N SER A 668 0.15 7.21 -11.82
CA SER A 668 1.56 6.84 -11.92
C SER A 668 2.47 7.52 -10.91
N ALA A 669 3.53 6.82 -10.51
CA ALA A 669 4.58 7.30 -9.64
C ALA A 669 5.94 6.69 -10.02
N TYR A 670 6.97 7.51 -10.19
CA TYR A 670 8.32 7.09 -10.53
C TYR A 670 9.28 7.73 -9.53
N TYR A 671 10.12 6.94 -8.87
CA TYR A 671 11.11 7.42 -7.93
C TYR A 671 12.47 6.79 -8.22
N ASP A 672 13.52 7.59 -8.24
CA ASP A 672 14.89 7.12 -8.37
C ASP A 672 15.73 7.68 -7.22
N GLU A 673 16.19 6.81 -6.32
CA GLU A 673 16.95 7.17 -5.12
C GLU A 673 18.33 7.75 -5.45
N ALA A 674 19.00 7.22 -6.49
CA ALA A 674 20.35 7.64 -6.84
C ALA A 674 20.36 9.07 -7.40
N SER A 675 19.38 9.38 -8.23
CA SER A 675 19.18 10.71 -8.78
C SER A 675 18.32 11.59 -7.89
N GLY A 676 17.59 11.05 -6.91
CA GLY A 676 16.58 11.73 -6.08
C GLY A 676 15.33 12.18 -6.84
N ASN A 677 15.12 11.70 -8.07
CA ASN A 677 14.03 12.13 -8.94
C ASN A 677 12.70 11.52 -8.52
N LEU A 678 11.63 12.31 -8.57
CA LEU A 678 10.26 11.90 -8.30
C LEU A 678 9.34 12.48 -9.37
N ASP A 679 8.52 11.62 -9.97
CA ASP A 679 7.36 11.99 -10.78
C ASP A 679 6.12 11.31 -10.21
N ALA A 680 5.01 12.02 -10.10
CA ALA A 680 3.71 11.45 -9.79
C ALA A 680 2.64 12.13 -10.63
N SER A 681 1.69 11.36 -11.17
CA SER A 681 0.55 11.91 -11.90
C SER A 681 -0.72 11.10 -11.69
N LEU A 682 -1.85 11.80 -11.72
CA LEU A 682 -3.20 11.27 -11.59
C LEU A 682 -4.06 11.92 -12.67
N ARG A 683 -4.86 11.12 -13.37
CA ARG A 683 -5.97 11.61 -14.19
C ARG A 683 -7.20 10.73 -13.96
N ILE A 684 -8.32 11.36 -13.63
CA ILE A 684 -9.63 10.70 -13.49
C ILE A 684 -10.63 11.51 -14.31
N SER A 685 -11.38 10.87 -15.19
CA SER A 685 -12.42 11.49 -16.00
C SER A 685 -13.82 11.07 -15.52
N ASN A 686 -14.83 11.88 -15.86
CA ASN A 686 -16.25 11.57 -15.66
C ASN A 686 -16.66 11.20 -14.22
N LEU A 687 -15.95 11.69 -13.20
CA LEU A 687 -16.26 11.39 -11.81
C LEU A 687 -17.65 11.95 -11.44
N ARG A 688 -18.61 11.06 -11.19
CA ARG A 688 -19.97 11.40 -10.76
C ARG A 688 -20.17 11.20 -9.27
N ARG A 689 -19.56 10.15 -8.71
CA ARG A 689 -19.68 9.86 -7.28
C ARG A 689 -18.41 9.23 -6.73
N ALA A 690 -17.98 9.69 -5.57
CA ALA A 690 -17.01 8.99 -4.73
C ALA A 690 -17.55 8.97 -3.31
N ALA A 691 -17.78 7.80 -2.76
CA ALA A 691 -18.34 7.60 -1.44
C ALA A 691 -17.43 6.71 -0.61
N PHE A 692 -17.34 7.00 0.67
CA PHE A 692 -16.76 6.18 1.71
C PHE A 692 -17.64 6.33 2.94
N SER A 693 -18.04 5.23 3.54
CA SER A 693 -18.80 5.25 4.77
C SER A 693 -18.24 4.22 5.73
N LYS A 694 -18.23 4.55 7.01
CA LYS A 694 -17.87 3.59 8.06
C LYS A 694 -19.05 2.67 8.29
N VAL A 695 -18.76 1.37 8.37
CA VAL A 695 -19.73 0.39 8.84
C VAL A 695 -19.56 0.28 10.36
N PRO A 696 -20.57 0.67 11.17
CA PRO A 696 -20.46 0.62 12.62
C PRO A 696 -20.19 -0.80 13.10
N ASP A 697 -19.37 -0.92 14.14
CA ASP A 697 -19.16 -2.21 14.78
C ASP A 697 -20.43 -2.63 15.54
N THR A 698 -21.16 -3.60 14.99
CA THR A 698 -22.35 -4.20 15.62
C THR A 698 -22.01 -5.43 16.48
N GLY A 699 -20.72 -5.64 16.78
CA GLY A 699 -20.19 -6.79 17.53
C GLY A 699 -19.41 -7.79 16.67
N ASN A 700 -19.26 -7.53 15.37
CA ASN A 700 -18.55 -8.39 14.42
C ASN A 700 -17.20 -7.79 13.96
N GLY A 701 -16.77 -6.65 14.51
CA GLY A 701 -15.65 -5.88 13.99
C GLY A 701 -16.17 -4.88 12.96
N GLY A 702 -16.02 -3.59 13.26
CA GLY A 702 -16.41 -2.50 12.35
C GLY A 702 -15.76 -2.60 10.97
N GLY A 703 -16.18 -1.72 10.07
CA GLY A 703 -15.81 -1.84 8.66
C GLY A 703 -15.93 -0.56 7.86
N PHE A 704 -15.94 -0.69 6.54
CA PHE A 704 -16.19 0.40 5.61
C PHE A 704 -16.94 -0.06 4.37
N GLU A 705 -17.59 0.89 3.71
CA GLU A 705 -18.17 0.73 2.38
C GLU A 705 -17.70 1.91 1.53
N ALA A 706 -16.99 1.62 0.44
CA ALA A 706 -16.54 2.57 -0.56
C ALA A 706 -17.34 2.37 -1.84
N GLY A 707 -17.75 3.48 -2.47
CA GLY A 707 -18.47 3.49 -3.73
C GLY A 707 -17.82 4.46 -4.72
N LEU A 708 -17.71 4.07 -5.97
CA LEU A 708 -17.19 4.92 -7.05
C LEU A 708 -18.14 4.83 -8.25
N ASP A 709 -18.50 5.98 -8.83
CA ASP A 709 -19.23 6.09 -10.09
C ASP A 709 -18.45 7.02 -11.03
N MET A 710 -17.89 6.43 -12.09
CA MET A 710 -17.18 7.16 -13.15
C MET A 710 -18.02 7.30 -14.42
N GLY A 711 -19.27 6.82 -14.40
CA GLY A 711 -20.26 7.08 -15.44
C GLY A 711 -20.05 6.45 -16.81
N ASP A 712 -18.88 5.86 -17.07
CA ASP A 712 -18.50 5.15 -18.28
C ASP A 712 -17.71 3.86 -17.97
N HIS A 713 -17.62 2.97 -18.96
CA HIS A 713 -16.83 1.74 -18.88
C HIS A 713 -15.39 1.98 -19.34
N GLY A 714 -14.77 3.06 -18.85
CA GLY A 714 -13.46 3.54 -19.26
C GLY A 714 -12.31 2.54 -19.03
N ALA A 715 -11.12 2.93 -19.50
CA ALA A 715 -9.88 2.23 -19.19
C ALA A 715 -9.09 3.01 -18.14
N PHE A 716 -8.42 2.31 -17.23
CA PHE A 716 -7.58 2.91 -16.19
C PHE A 716 -6.21 2.26 -16.18
N ALA A 717 -5.17 3.06 -16.38
CA ALA A 717 -3.79 2.61 -16.35
C ALA A 717 -3.11 2.93 -15.01
N PHE A 718 -2.15 2.12 -14.60
CA PHE A 718 -1.27 2.48 -13.49
C PHE A 718 0.19 2.10 -13.77
N SER A 719 1.12 2.86 -13.19
CA SER A 719 2.55 2.56 -13.28
C SER A 719 3.29 3.11 -12.06
N GLY A 720 3.99 2.23 -11.35
CA GLY A 720 4.83 2.51 -10.21
C GLY A 720 6.25 2.01 -10.49
N GLU A 721 7.25 2.87 -10.43
CA GLU A 721 8.65 2.48 -10.56
C GLU A 721 9.48 3.10 -9.43
N ILE A 722 10.29 2.29 -8.77
CA ILE A 722 11.18 2.70 -7.69
C ILE A 722 12.55 2.13 -8.01
N HIS A 723 13.56 2.98 -8.20
CA HIS A 723 14.97 2.59 -8.26
C HIS A 723 15.63 2.91 -6.92
N ALA A 724 15.80 1.90 -6.06
CA ALA A 724 16.46 2.06 -4.77
C ALA A 724 17.84 1.38 -4.77
N ALA A 725 18.73 1.79 -3.86
CA ALA A 725 20.03 1.16 -3.65
C ALA A 725 19.91 -0.33 -3.29
N LEU A 726 18.80 -0.70 -2.64
CA LEU A 726 18.48 -2.10 -2.29
C LEU A 726 17.93 -2.91 -3.47
N GLY A 727 17.43 -2.27 -4.52
CA GLY A 727 16.88 -2.89 -5.73
C GLY A 727 15.77 -2.06 -6.37
N ASP A 728 15.40 -2.44 -7.59
CA ASP A 728 14.30 -1.82 -8.31
C ASP A 728 12.98 -2.55 -8.01
N LEU A 729 11.88 -1.80 -7.99
CA LEU A 729 10.51 -2.30 -8.00
C LEU A 729 9.77 -1.62 -9.14
N LYS A 730 9.15 -2.40 -10.02
CA LYS A 730 8.31 -1.92 -11.12
C LYS A 730 6.96 -2.61 -11.04
N ALA A 731 5.88 -1.86 -11.14
CA ALA A 731 4.52 -2.38 -11.19
C ALA A 731 3.71 -1.54 -12.18
N SER A 732 3.19 -2.14 -13.23
CA SER A 732 2.39 -1.43 -14.23
C SER A 732 1.19 -2.26 -14.63
N GLY A 733 0.08 -1.63 -14.95
CA GLY A 733 -1.08 -2.34 -15.44
C GLY A 733 -2.09 -1.46 -16.15
N ASN A 734 -3.06 -2.13 -16.78
CA ASN A 734 -4.20 -1.52 -17.43
C ASN A 734 -5.44 -2.34 -17.12
N LEU A 735 -6.50 -1.66 -16.72
CA LEU A 735 -7.83 -2.20 -16.54
C LEU A 735 -8.71 -1.66 -17.67
N THR A 736 -9.39 -2.54 -18.40
CA THR A 736 -10.34 -2.15 -19.46
C THR A 736 -11.72 -2.70 -19.17
N ASN A 737 -12.76 -2.13 -19.77
CA ASN A 737 -14.15 -2.50 -19.48
C ASN A 737 -14.46 -2.37 -17.99
N LEU A 738 -14.01 -1.29 -17.35
CA LEU A 738 -14.27 -1.07 -15.93
C LEU A 738 -15.78 -0.95 -15.68
N PRO A 739 -16.26 -1.36 -14.50
CA PRO A 739 -17.60 -1.02 -14.08
C PRO A 739 -17.80 0.50 -14.05
N ALA A 740 -18.95 0.96 -14.55
CA ALA A 740 -19.31 2.37 -14.43
C ALA A 740 -19.54 2.71 -12.95
N SER A 741 -20.01 1.73 -12.17
CA SER A 741 -20.16 1.80 -10.72
C SER A 741 -19.48 0.63 -10.02
N ILE A 742 -18.74 0.92 -8.96
CA ILE A 742 -18.10 -0.06 -8.07
C ILE A 742 -18.55 0.21 -6.64
N THR A 743 -18.92 -0.86 -5.93
CA THR A 743 -19.09 -0.83 -4.47
C THR A 743 -18.16 -1.88 -3.87
N LEU A 744 -17.32 -1.46 -2.92
CA LEU A 744 -16.46 -2.31 -2.10
C LEU A 744 -16.87 -2.15 -0.65
N ARG A 745 -17.20 -3.24 0.03
CA ARG A 745 -17.53 -3.23 1.46
C ARG A 745 -16.64 -4.22 2.19
N SER A 746 -16.16 -3.83 3.35
CA SER A 746 -15.44 -4.69 4.30
C SER A 746 -16.16 -4.59 5.64
N GLU A 747 -16.64 -5.69 6.20
CA GLU A 747 -17.35 -5.74 7.47
C GLU A 747 -17.07 -7.07 8.16
N GLY A 748 -16.54 -7.02 9.39
CA GLY A 748 -16.31 -8.20 10.23
C GLY A 748 -15.59 -9.36 9.56
N GLY A 749 -14.49 -9.08 8.83
CA GLY A 749 -13.71 -10.10 8.12
C GLY A 749 -14.33 -10.58 6.80
N ARG A 750 -15.47 -9.98 6.38
CA ARG A 750 -16.09 -10.19 5.08
C ARG A 750 -15.78 -9.03 4.14
N ILE A 751 -15.31 -9.30 2.93
CA ILE A 751 -15.07 -8.30 1.89
C ILE A 751 -15.98 -8.59 0.70
N THR A 752 -16.87 -7.67 0.35
CA THR A 752 -17.70 -7.76 -0.85
C THR A 752 -17.33 -6.70 -1.87
N TYR A 753 -17.32 -7.08 -3.15
CA TYR A 753 -17.22 -6.17 -4.27
C TYR A 753 -18.40 -6.43 -5.23
N THR A 754 -18.96 -5.37 -5.79
CA THR A 754 -19.97 -5.45 -6.85
C THR A 754 -19.70 -4.40 -7.93
N GLY A 755 -19.82 -4.80 -9.19
CA GLY A 755 -19.75 -3.94 -10.37
C GLY A 755 -20.77 -4.37 -11.44
N ASP A 756 -21.02 -3.48 -12.40
CA ASP A 756 -22.01 -3.65 -13.47
C ASP A 756 -21.43 -4.19 -14.80
N SER A 757 -20.14 -4.53 -14.84
CA SER A 757 -19.47 -5.09 -16.02
C SER A 757 -18.34 -6.06 -15.63
N HIS A 758 -17.72 -6.69 -16.64
CA HIS A 758 -16.68 -7.71 -16.49
C HIS A 758 -15.33 -7.14 -16.92
N PRO A 759 -14.54 -6.52 -16.02
CA PRO A 759 -13.31 -5.86 -16.40
C PRO A 759 -12.25 -6.86 -16.89
N ASP A 760 -11.38 -6.41 -17.77
CA ASP A 760 -10.15 -7.11 -18.11
C ASP A 760 -8.98 -6.46 -17.37
N ALA A 761 -8.04 -7.27 -16.89
CA ALA A 761 -6.87 -6.80 -16.17
C ALA A 761 -5.59 -7.31 -16.83
N THR A 762 -4.68 -6.39 -17.12
CA THR A 762 -3.29 -6.70 -17.48
C THR A 762 -2.37 -6.04 -16.45
N ILE A 763 -1.59 -6.82 -15.72
CA ILE A 763 -0.69 -6.34 -14.67
C ILE A 763 0.69 -6.97 -14.92
N SER A 764 1.74 -6.19 -14.72
CA SER A 764 3.13 -6.63 -14.77
C SER A 764 3.85 -6.10 -13.54
N VAL A 765 4.61 -6.96 -12.86
CA VAL A 765 5.44 -6.59 -11.72
C VAL A 765 6.84 -7.13 -11.90
N ALA A 766 7.83 -6.39 -11.43
CA ALA A 766 9.23 -6.78 -11.43
C ALA A 766 9.91 -6.26 -10.17
N ALA A 767 10.72 -7.10 -9.50
CA ALA A 767 11.44 -6.69 -8.30
C ALA A 767 12.83 -7.33 -8.26
N GLY A 768 13.84 -6.55 -7.89
CA GLY A 768 15.23 -7.01 -7.71
C GLY A 768 16.24 -5.98 -8.19
N LYS A 769 17.55 -6.22 -8.00
CA LYS A 769 18.56 -5.28 -8.48
C LYS A 769 18.64 -5.25 -10.00
N ALA A 770 18.97 -4.09 -10.58
CA ALA A 770 18.99 -3.86 -12.03
C ALA A 770 19.69 -4.96 -12.85
N ALA A 771 20.88 -5.42 -12.41
CA ALA A 771 21.62 -6.48 -13.09
C ALA A 771 20.92 -7.85 -13.03
N ALA A 772 20.29 -8.18 -11.90
CA ALA A 772 19.51 -9.41 -11.75
C ALA A 772 18.20 -9.34 -12.55
N LEU A 773 17.51 -8.19 -12.53
CA LEU A 773 16.32 -7.95 -13.35
C LEU A 773 16.61 -8.05 -14.85
N ALA A 774 17.77 -7.56 -15.31
CA ALA A 774 18.19 -7.69 -16.71
C ALA A 774 18.49 -9.15 -17.10
N ALA A 775 18.89 -9.99 -16.14
CA ALA A 775 19.11 -11.42 -16.32
C ALA A 775 17.81 -12.25 -16.18
N THR A 776 16.77 -11.72 -15.52
CA THR A 776 15.46 -12.38 -15.40
C THR A 776 14.71 -12.35 -16.73
N PRO A 777 14.34 -13.52 -17.30
CA PRO A 777 13.54 -13.60 -18.51
C PRO A 777 12.18 -12.92 -18.35
N GLU A 778 11.67 -12.34 -19.44
CA GLU A 778 10.34 -11.75 -19.45
C GLU A 778 9.27 -12.86 -19.38
N PRO A 779 8.31 -12.80 -18.43
CA PRO A 779 7.22 -13.76 -18.38
C PRO A 779 6.36 -13.67 -19.65
N PRO A 780 5.91 -14.81 -20.21
CA PRO A 780 4.97 -14.81 -21.32
C PRO A 780 3.63 -14.20 -20.89
N GLN A 781 2.89 -13.64 -21.84
CA GLN A 781 1.52 -13.18 -21.61
C GLN A 781 0.57 -14.37 -21.81
N VAL A 782 0.13 -14.98 -20.71
CA VAL A 782 -0.86 -16.06 -20.69
C VAL A 782 -2.14 -15.56 -20.05
N HIS A 783 -3.30 -16.07 -20.47
CA HIS A 783 -4.56 -15.75 -19.80
C HIS A 783 -4.58 -16.40 -18.41
N GLY A 784 -4.12 -15.69 -17.40
CA GLY A 784 -3.86 -16.14 -16.04
C GLY A 784 -2.63 -15.46 -15.45
N VAL A 785 -1.71 -16.22 -14.84
CA VAL A 785 -0.53 -15.70 -14.13
C VAL A 785 0.74 -16.34 -14.69
N ALA A 786 1.75 -15.55 -15.03
CA ALA A 786 3.08 -16.03 -15.38
C ALA A 786 4.16 -15.43 -14.48
N VAL A 787 5.11 -16.23 -14.01
CA VAL A 787 6.21 -15.82 -13.12
C VAL A 787 7.55 -16.35 -13.64
N ARG A 788 8.58 -15.51 -13.63
CA ARG A 788 9.97 -15.84 -13.93
C ARG A 788 10.87 -15.26 -12.85
N ASP A 789 11.95 -15.95 -12.51
CA ASP A 789 13.03 -15.39 -11.70
C ASP A 789 14.36 -15.34 -12.46
N GLY A 790 15.33 -14.66 -11.89
CA GLY A 790 16.68 -14.62 -12.40
C GLY A 790 17.67 -14.16 -11.34
N ALA A 791 18.95 -14.29 -11.65
CA ALA A 791 20.03 -13.85 -10.77
C ALA A 791 21.21 -13.30 -11.56
N SER A 792 21.97 -12.42 -10.91
CA SER A 792 23.28 -11.96 -11.35
C SER A 792 24.20 -11.93 -10.14
N GLY A 793 25.11 -12.90 -10.04
CA GLY A 793 25.90 -13.12 -8.81
C GLY A 793 25.01 -13.56 -7.63
N THR A 794 25.08 -12.84 -6.52
CA THR A 794 24.25 -13.11 -5.32
C THR A 794 22.88 -12.42 -5.38
N ASP A 795 22.69 -11.47 -6.29
CA ASP A 795 21.45 -10.72 -6.40
C ASP A 795 20.40 -11.52 -7.17
N LYS A 796 19.18 -11.53 -6.64
CA LYS A 796 18.03 -12.25 -7.21
C LYS A 796 16.96 -11.26 -7.63
N ALA A 797 16.16 -11.63 -8.62
CA ALA A 797 15.06 -10.84 -9.10
C ALA A 797 13.89 -11.73 -9.56
N VAL A 798 12.69 -11.14 -9.58
CA VAL A 798 11.45 -11.77 -10.04
C VAL A 798 10.74 -10.85 -11.01
N ARG A 799 10.08 -11.43 -12.02
CA ARG A 799 9.11 -10.77 -12.89
C ARG A 799 7.83 -11.60 -12.88
N ALA A 800 6.69 -10.96 -12.84
CA ALA A 800 5.40 -11.63 -13.00
C ALA A 800 4.46 -10.81 -13.87
N LYS A 801 3.56 -11.51 -14.57
CA LYS A 801 2.46 -10.94 -15.35
C LYS A 801 1.15 -11.60 -14.98
N VAL A 802 0.11 -10.79 -14.90
CA VAL A 802 -1.28 -11.25 -14.76
C VAL A 802 -2.03 -10.71 -15.97
N TYR A 803 -2.72 -11.59 -16.67
CA TYR A 803 -3.63 -11.19 -17.75
C TYR A 803 -4.93 -11.97 -17.63
N LEU A 804 -5.98 -11.32 -17.16
CA LEU A 804 -7.29 -11.92 -16.94
C LEU A 804 -8.32 -11.17 -17.77
N THR A 805 -9.22 -11.90 -18.40
CA THR A 805 -10.35 -11.29 -19.13
C THR A 805 -11.66 -11.62 -18.43
N GLY A 806 -12.61 -10.70 -18.52
CA GLY A 806 -13.97 -10.90 -18.02
C GLY A 806 -14.05 -11.25 -16.53
N LEU A 807 -13.34 -10.48 -15.70
CA LEU A 807 -13.37 -10.59 -14.23
C LEU A 807 -14.81 -10.57 -13.69
N PRO A 808 -15.05 -11.17 -12.51
CA PRO A 808 -16.40 -11.27 -11.95
C PRO A 808 -17.02 -9.90 -11.69
N THR A 809 -18.34 -9.83 -11.84
CA THR A 809 -19.18 -8.67 -11.44
C THR A 809 -19.40 -8.62 -9.94
N GLY A 810 -19.15 -9.70 -9.22
CA GLY A 810 -19.23 -9.74 -7.76
C GLY A 810 -18.15 -10.61 -7.11
N LEU A 811 -17.69 -10.18 -5.94
CA LEU A 811 -16.79 -10.94 -5.08
C LEU A 811 -17.34 -10.90 -3.66
N ASP A 812 -17.27 -12.00 -2.94
CA ASP A 812 -17.67 -12.09 -1.54
C ASP A 812 -16.71 -13.02 -0.79
N LEU A 813 -15.76 -12.42 -0.09
CA LEU A 813 -14.74 -13.11 0.69
C LEU A 813 -15.15 -13.09 2.16
N ASP A 814 -15.81 -14.14 2.65
CA ASP A 814 -16.18 -14.30 4.05
C ASP A 814 -15.14 -15.18 4.76
N THR A 815 -14.10 -14.54 5.28
CA THR A 815 -13.01 -15.26 5.97
C THR A 815 -13.44 -15.85 7.31
N VAL A 816 -14.52 -15.37 7.91
CA VAL A 816 -15.06 -15.86 9.19
C VAL A 816 -15.73 -17.21 9.00
N HIS A 817 -16.50 -17.36 7.93
CA HIS A 817 -17.14 -18.62 7.57
C HIS A 817 -16.27 -19.49 6.63
N GLY A 818 -15.13 -18.96 6.18
CA GLY A 818 -14.25 -19.63 5.23
C GLY A 818 -14.91 -19.85 3.88
N THR A 819 -15.75 -18.90 3.44
CA THR A 819 -16.53 -18.95 2.19
C THR A 819 -16.07 -17.84 1.24
N TYR A 820 -15.85 -18.18 -0.03
CA TYR A 820 -15.38 -17.28 -1.07
C TYR A 820 -16.25 -17.42 -2.29
N THR A 821 -17.00 -16.39 -2.66
CA THR A 821 -17.90 -16.41 -3.82
C THR A 821 -17.45 -15.43 -4.89
N LEU A 822 -17.43 -15.90 -6.13
CA LEU A 822 -17.25 -15.14 -7.37
C LEU A 822 -18.59 -15.17 -8.10
N THR A 823 -19.11 -14.00 -8.47
CA THR A 823 -20.37 -13.87 -9.19
C THR A 823 -20.13 -13.31 -10.58
N GLY A 824 -20.72 -13.96 -11.57
CA GLY A 824 -20.68 -13.55 -12.97
C GLY A 824 -19.27 -13.51 -13.54
N TYR A 825 -18.40 -14.48 -13.26
CA TYR A 825 -17.12 -14.55 -13.96
C TYR A 825 -17.35 -14.94 -15.42
N HIS A 826 -16.95 -14.09 -16.38
CA HIS A 826 -17.27 -14.29 -17.80
C HIS A 826 -16.06 -14.07 -18.71
N PRO A 827 -15.06 -14.95 -18.67
CA PRO A 827 -13.83 -14.77 -19.44
C PRO A 827 -14.06 -14.85 -20.95
N THR A 828 -13.29 -14.07 -21.70
CA THR A 828 -13.30 -14.11 -23.18
C THR A 828 -12.41 -15.21 -23.74
N ILE A 829 -11.47 -15.72 -22.93
CA ILE A 829 -10.53 -16.80 -23.27
C ILE A 829 -10.86 -18.02 -22.40
N GLY A 830 -11.10 -19.17 -23.04
CA GLY A 830 -11.62 -20.38 -22.38
C GLY A 830 -10.61 -21.22 -21.61
N THR A 831 -9.40 -20.73 -21.38
CA THR A 831 -8.36 -21.44 -20.63
C THR A 831 -7.65 -20.46 -19.71
N LEU A 832 -7.64 -20.76 -18.41
CA LEU A 832 -6.87 -20.06 -17.40
C LEU A 832 -5.52 -20.77 -17.20
N VAL A 833 -4.42 -20.05 -17.19
CA VAL A 833 -3.06 -20.61 -17.16
C VAL A 833 -2.26 -20.04 -15.98
N VAL A 834 -1.63 -20.91 -15.19
CA VAL A 834 -0.55 -20.53 -14.26
C VAL A 834 0.76 -21.06 -14.82
N ASP A 835 1.74 -20.20 -15.06
CA ASP A 835 3.05 -20.54 -15.62
C ASP A 835 4.16 -19.94 -14.77
N ALA A 836 4.70 -20.70 -13.82
CA ALA A 836 5.80 -20.27 -12.96
C ALA A 836 7.08 -21.05 -13.28
N VAL A 837 8.19 -20.34 -13.53
CA VAL A 837 9.52 -20.94 -13.70
C VAL A 837 10.49 -20.20 -12.80
N LEU A 838 10.98 -20.89 -11.76
CA LEU A 838 11.86 -20.38 -10.71
C LEU A 838 13.19 -21.15 -10.70
N GLN A 839 14.24 -20.57 -11.25
CA GLN A 839 15.59 -21.13 -11.31
C GLN A 839 16.54 -20.57 -10.24
N ALA A 840 16.26 -19.38 -9.71
CA ALA A 840 17.19 -18.63 -8.86
C ALA A 840 16.70 -18.41 -7.42
N LEU A 841 15.40 -18.15 -7.21
CA LEU A 841 14.79 -17.88 -5.91
C LEU A 841 14.54 -19.17 -5.14
N ALA A 842 14.09 -20.21 -5.82
CA ALA A 842 13.91 -21.52 -5.22
C ALA A 842 15.27 -22.16 -4.87
N PRO A 843 15.40 -22.90 -3.75
CA PRO A 843 16.64 -23.61 -3.41
C PRO A 843 17.08 -24.62 -4.48
N LYS A 844 16.11 -25.12 -5.25
CA LYS A 844 16.24 -26.03 -6.38
C LYS A 844 15.32 -25.54 -7.50
N PRO A 845 15.71 -25.61 -8.78
CA PRO A 845 14.86 -25.16 -9.89
C PRO A 845 13.45 -25.75 -9.83
N LEU A 846 12.43 -24.92 -10.04
CA LEU A 846 11.02 -25.33 -10.02
C LEU A 846 10.32 -24.77 -11.26
N SER A 847 9.58 -25.60 -11.97
CA SER A 847 8.59 -25.12 -12.94
C SER A 847 7.21 -25.66 -12.59
N LEU A 848 6.17 -24.87 -12.86
CA LEU A 848 4.78 -25.22 -12.67
C LEU A 848 3.98 -24.63 -13.83
N GLN A 849 3.31 -25.48 -14.59
CA GLN A 849 2.34 -25.11 -15.60
C GLN A 849 0.99 -25.72 -15.23
N LEU A 850 -0.02 -24.88 -14.98
CA LEU A 850 -1.41 -25.30 -14.75
C LEU A 850 -2.28 -24.68 -15.83
N GLN A 851 -3.20 -25.45 -16.39
CA GLN A 851 -4.20 -25.02 -17.38
C GLN A 851 -5.57 -25.52 -16.94
N GLN A 852 -6.53 -24.60 -16.77
CA GLN A 852 -7.90 -24.89 -16.38
C GLN A 852 -8.84 -24.42 -17.48
N GLY A 853 -9.65 -25.31 -18.04
CA GLY A 853 -10.72 -24.95 -18.96
C GLY A 853 -11.83 -24.18 -18.24
N VAL A 854 -12.25 -23.04 -18.78
CA VAL A 854 -13.33 -22.21 -18.22
C VAL A 854 -14.38 -21.92 -19.31
N PRO A 855 -15.67 -22.05 -19.02
CA PRO A 855 -16.73 -21.68 -19.96
C PRO A 855 -16.68 -20.18 -20.36
N THR A 856 -16.88 -19.89 -21.65
CA THR A 856 -16.94 -18.52 -22.19
C THR A 856 -18.32 -18.13 -22.72
N ALA A 857 -19.22 -19.10 -22.89
CA ALA A 857 -20.55 -18.88 -23.46
C ALA A 857 -21.54 -18.21 -22.48
N THR A 858 -21.40 -18.53 -21.20
CA THR A 858 -22.25 -18.04 -20.10
C THR A 858 -21.39 -17.68 -18.89
N PRO A 859 -21.75 -16.64 -18.12
CA PRO A 859 -21.07 -16.33 -16.86
C PRO A 859 -21.15 -17.50 -15.88
N VAL A 860 -20.08 -17.69 -15.09
CA VAL A 860 -19.96 -18.72 -14.06
C VAL A 860 -19.95 -18.06 -12.70
N ASP A 861 -20.81 -18.55 -11.81
CA ASP A 861 -20.74 -18.24 -10.38
C ASP A 861 -19.96 -19.36 -9.71
N ILE A 862 -19.05 -19.05 -8.79
CA ILE A 862 -18.20 -20.02 -8.10
C ILE A 862 -18.21 -19.70 -6.61
N THR A 863 -18.54 -20.66 -5.76
CA THR A 863 -18.43 -20.60 -4.30
C THR A 863 -17.48 -21.68 -3.83
N ILE A 864 -16.45 -21.29 -3.09
CA ILE A 864 -15.54 -22.18 -2.38
C ILE A 864 -15.79 -22.01 -0.89
N GLY A 865 -16.03 -23.10 -0.19
CA GLY A 865 -16.36 -23.13 1.22
C GLY A 865 -17.85 -23.32 1.51
N PRO A 866 -18.21 -23.48 2.79
CA PRO A 866 -17.38 -23.20 3.95
C PRO A 866 -16.22 -24.19 4.10
N ILE A 867 -15.03 -23.69 4.45
CA ILE A 867 -13.94 -24.53 4.92
C ILE A 867 -14.08 -24.65 6.42
N THR A 868 -14.59 -25.79 6.88
CA THR A 868 -14.74 -26.02 8.32
C THR A 868 -13.63 -26.91 8.83
N THR A 869 -13.06 -26.57 9.99
CA THR A 869 -12.19 -27.48 10.73
C THR A 869 -12.69 -27.56 12.16
N GLY A 870 -12.76 -28.75 12.71
CA GLY A 870 -13.28 -28.98 14.06
C GLY A 870 -12.52 -30.06 14.79
N THR A 871 -12.72 -30.11 16.09
CA THR A 871 -12.38 -31.29 16.89
C THR A 871 -13.64 -31.70 17.64
N ARG A 872 -14.14 -32.90 17.35
CA ARG A 872 -15.31 -33.46 18.03
C ARG A 872 -14.97 -33.78 19.50
N PRO A 873 -15.96 -33.95 20.39
CA PRO A 873 -15.71 -34.22 21.82
C PRO A 873 -14.86 -35.47 22.13
N ASP A 874 -14.77 -36.40 21.17
CA ASP A 874 -13.98 -37.62 21.22
C ASP A 874 -12.51 -37.43 20.77
N GLY A 875 -12.12 -36.20 20.40
CA GLY A 875 -10.77 -35.89 19.88
C GLY A 875 -10.62 -36.06 18.37
N THR A 876 -11.68 -36.47 17.65
CA THR A 876 -11.66 -36.62 16.20
C THR A 876 -11.53 -35.26 15.51
N HIS A 877 -10.48 -35.07 14.71
CA HIS A 877 -10.30 -33.84 13.93
C HIS A 877 -11.07 -33.93 12.63
N THR A 878 -11.96 -32.99 12.36
CA THR A 878 -12.72 -32.93 11.10
C THR A 878 -12.23 -31.79 10.22
N ILE A 879 -12.26 -32.00 8.92
CA ILE A 879 -12.11 -30.97 7.89
C ILE A 879 -13.20 -31.19 6.85
N ALA A 880 -13.93 -30.13 6.52
CA ALA A 880 -14.88 -30.13 5.42
C ALA A 880 -14.53 -29.01 4.43
N LEU A 881 -14.73 -29.28 3.14
CA LEU A 881 -14.56 -28.33 2.05
C LEU A 881 -15.70 -28.53 1.05
N ASP A 882 -16.47 -27.46 0.83
CA ASP A 882 -17.43 -27.40 -0.25
C ASP A 882 -16.89 -26.58 -1.43
N TYR A 883 -17.27 -26.98 -2.63
CA TYR A 883 -17.07 -26.26 -3.88
C TYR A 883 -18.37 -26.34 -4.67
N ASN A 884 -18.82 -25.21 -5.21
CA ASN A 884 -20.01 -25.12 -6.02
C ASN A 884 -19.77 -24.10 -7.14
N ALA A 885 -20.14 -24.45 -8.36
CA ALA A 885 -20.15 -23.60 -9.52
C ALA A 885 -21.49 -23.74 -10.26
N SER A 886 -21.94 -22.68 -10.91
CA SER A 886 -23.21 -22.69 -11.65
C SER A 886 -23.22 -23.69 -12.82
N GLN A 887 -22.05 -24.16 -13.25
CA GLN A 887 -21.85 -25.18 -14.28
C GLN A 887 -20.47 -25.86 -14.11
N PRO A 888 -20.26 -27.07 -14.67
CA PRO A 888 -18.95 -27.73 -14.64
C PRO A 888 -17.85 -26.87 -15.30
N LEU A 889 -16.62 -26.94 -14.77
CA LEU A 889 -15.46 -26.37 -15.43
C LEU A 889 -14.83 -27.41 -16.38
N GLY A 890 -14.04 -26.93 -17.34
CA GLY A 890 -13.34 -27.81 -18.29
C GLY A 890 -12.21 -28.61 -17.64
N ALA A 891 -11.39 -29.24 -18.48
CA ALA A 891 -10.25 -30.04 -18.05
C ALA A 891 -9.24 -29.22 -17.23
N LEU A 892 -8.60 -29.86 -16.26
CA LEU A 892 -7.46 -29.35 -15.52
C LEU A 892 -6.22 -30.15 -15.93
N HIS A 893 -5.20 -29.47 -16.42
CA HIS A 893 -3.88 -30.04 -16.69
C HIS A 893 -2.85 -29.31 -15.82
N ALA A 894 -2.05 -30.03 -15.04
CA ALA A 894 -0.95 -29.48 -14.27
C ALA A 894 0.32 -30.30 -14.51
N ASN A 895 1.42 -29.62 -14.79
CA ASN A 895 2.76 -30.20 -14.88
C ASN A 895 3.69 -29.40 -13.97
N ALA A 896 4.47 -30.08 -13.14
CA ALA A 896 5.47 -29.47 -12.28
C ALA A 896 6.81 -30.19 -12.43
N THR A 897 7.89 -29.44 -12.60
CA THR A 897 9.25 -30.00 -12.55
C THR A 897 10.00 -29.47 -11.33
N TYR A 898 10.68 -30.34 -10.59
CA TYR A 898 11.49 -29.97 -9.43
C TYR A 898 12.95 -30.42 -9.62
N ASP A 899 13.87 -29.54 -9.26
CA ASP A 899 15.34 -29.69 -9.33
C ASP A 899 15.89 -30.05 -10.73
N ASN A 900 15.09 -29.87 -11.78
CA ASN A 900 15.32 -30.44 -13.11
C ASN A 900 15.57 -31.96 -13.10
N THR A 901 15.21 -32.65 -12.02
CA THR A 901 15.37 -34.09 -11.84
C THR A 901 14.03 -34.78 -11.74
N ASP A 902 12.96 -34.09 -11.38
CA ASP A 902 11.66 -34.69 -11.10
C ASP A 902 10.60 -33.98 -11.93
N GLU A 903 9.72 -34.73 -12.59
CA GLU A 903 8.55 -34.21 -13.30
C GLU A 903 7.30 -34.91 -12.76
N ALA A 904 6.27 -34.13 -12.42
CA ALA A 904 4.98 -34.59 -11.95
C ALA A 904 3.87 -33.99 -12.81
N GLN A 905 2.88 -34.81 -13.18
CA GLN A 905 1.76 -34.44 -14.03
C GLN A 905 0.44 -34.82 -13.34
N LEU A 906 -0.57 -33.97 -13.48
CA LEU A 906 -1.95 -34.21 -13.04
C LEU A 906 -2.91 -33.78 -14.15
N ASP A 907 -3.74 -34.69 -14.62
CA ASP A 907 -4.82 -34.45 -15.56
C ASP A 907 -6.16 -34.81 -14.94
N ILE A 908 -7.14 -33.93 -15.06
CA ILE A 908 -8.54 -34.17 -14.70
C ILE A 908 -9.39 -33.80 -15.90
N SER A 909 -10.21 -34.72 -16.41
CA SER A 909 -10.94 -34.50 -17.66
C SER A 909 -11.99 -33.38 -17.60
N ALA A 910 -12.61 -33.17 -16.44
CA ALA A 910 -13.47 -32.03 -16.14
C ALA A 910 -13.64 -31.86 -14.63
N ILE A 911 -13.82 -30.62 -14.17
CA ILE A 911 -14.18 -30.35 -12.77
C ILE A 911 -15.71 -30.30 -12.67
N PRO A 912 -16.36 -31.15 -11.84
CA PRO A 912 -17.81 -31.13 -11.61
C PRO A 912 -18.32 -29.75 -11.16
N ALA A 913 -19.63 -29.52 -11.29
CA ALA A 913 -20.26 -28.28 -10.83
C ALA A 913 -20.26 -28.17 -9.30
N SER A 914 -20.29 -29.28 -8.56
CA SER A 914 -20.08 -29.26 -7.11
C SER A 914 -19.18 -30.38 -6.66
N ILE A 915 -18.42 -30.15 -5.59
CA ILE A 915 -17.59 -31.13 -4.88
C ILE A 915 -17.73 -30.81 -3.40
N SER A 916 -18.13 -31.78 -2.59
CA SER A 916 -18.13 -31.71 -1.13
C SER A 916 -17.17 -32.79 -0.62
N VAL A 917 -16.25 -32.41 0.25
CA VAL A 917 -15.28 -33.32 0.87
C VAL A 917 -15.39 -33.19 2.38
N ASP A 918 -15.76 -34.28 3.03
CA ASP A 918 -15.80 -34.40 4.48
C ASP A 918 -14.76 -35.42 4.93
N ALA A 919 -13.79 -35.00 5.72
CA ALA A 919 -12.80 -35.92 6.29
C ALA A 919 -12.78 -35.84 7.82
N ALA A 920 -12.76 -37.00 8.47
CA ALA A 920 -12.64 -37.12 9.91
C ALA A 920 -11.45 -37.98 10.29
N PHE A 921 -10.57 -37.47 11.15
CA PHE A 921 -9.36 -38.13 11.62
C PHE A 921 -9.48 -38.41 13.12
N GLY A 922 -10.15 -39.51 13.47
CA GLY A 922 -10.28 -40.00 14.85
C GLY A 922 -9.03 -40.73 15.32
N ALA A 923 -8.99 -41.16 16.59
CA ALA A 923 -7.87 -41.98 17.07
C ALA A 923 -7.81 -43.34 16.36
N ASP A 924 -8.97 -44.00 16.24
CA ASP A 924 -9.08 -45.38 15.74
C ASP A 924 -9.65 -45.48 14.32
N THR A 925 -10.36 -44.45 13.84
CA THR A 925 -10.99 -44.42 12.51
C THR A 925 -10.65 -43.13 11.78
N LYS A 926 -10.46 -43.23 10.47
CA LYS A 926 -10.28 -42.12 9.54
C LYS A 926 -11.34 -42.27 8.45
N THR A 927 -12.12 -41.23 8.17
CA THR A 927 -13.09 -41.24 7.08
C THR A 927 -12.79 -40.12 6.10
N VAL A 928 -13.07 -40.35 4.82
CA VAL A 928 -13.05 -39.35 3.75
C VAL A 928 -14.24 -39.63 2.86
N ASP A 929 -15.22 -38.74 2.89
CA ASP A 929 -16.44 -38.81 2.11
C ASP A 929 -16.38 -37.71 1.05
N VAL A 930 -16.62 -38.07 -0.21
CA VAL A 930 -16.60 -37.16 -1.36
C VAL A 930 -17.93 -37.28 -2.09
N ASP A 931 -18.67 -36.19 -2.27
CA ASP A 931 -19.88 -36.11 -3.11
C ASP A 931 -19.72 -35.03 -4.17
N MET A 932 -19.94 -35.38 -5.43
CA MET A 932 -19.82 -34.48 -6.56
C MET A 932 -21.16 -34.28 -7.26
N SER A 933 -21.32 -33.24 -8.09
CA SER A 933 -22.55 -33.11 -8.90
C SER A 933 -22.67 -34.19 -9.99
N GLN A 934 -21.53 -34.71 -10.44
CA GLN A 934 -21.37 -35.73 -11.48
C GLN A 934 -20.02 -36.45 -11.29
N GLY A 935 -19.88 -37.65 -11.84
CA GLY A 935 -18.60 -38.36 -11.87
C GLY A 935 -17.55 -37.68 -12.75
N ILE A 936 -16.30 -38.09 -12.62
CA ILE A 936 -15.17 -37.60 -13.43
C ILE A 936 -14.72 -38.73 -14.36
N GLY A 937 -14.58 -38.44 -15.65
CA GLY A 937 -14.21 -39.47 -16.63
C GLY A 937 -12.81 -40.03 -16.40
N ASP A 938 -11.83 -39.15 -16.14
CA ASP A 938 -10.43 -39.54 -16.00
C ASP A 938 -9.72 -38.62 -15.00
N ILE A 939 -8.95 -39.22 -14.08
CA ILE A 939 -7.94 -38.55 -13.26
C ILE A 939 -6.62 -39.29 -13.47
N THR A 940 -5.62 -38.61 -14.02
CA THR A 940 -4.27 -39.18 -14.17
C THR A 940 -3.30 -38.38 -13.33
N ALA A 941 -2.58 -39.03 -12.42
CA ALA A 941 -1.44 -38.47 -11.70
C ALA A 941 -0.19 -39.27 -12.08
N ALA A 942 0.85 -38.61 -12.55
CA ALA A 942 2.07 -39.27 -13.01
C ALA A 942 3.33 -38.57 -12.50
N TYR A 943 4.43 -39.32 -12.40
CA TYR A 943 5.73 -38.88 -11.92
C TYR A 943 6.85 -39.59 -12.69
N LYS A 944 7.94 -38.87 -12.99
CA LYS A 944 9.17 -39.46 -13.53
C LYS A 944 10.42 -38.68 -13.14
N HIS A 945 11.58 -39.33 -13.26
CA HIS A 945 12.83 -38.61 -13.26
C HIS A 945 13.04 -37.93 -14.63
N VAL A 946 13.49 -36.68 -14.63
CA VAL A 946 13.76 -35.92 -15.85
C VAL A 946 14.91 -36.59 -16.60
N GLY A 947 14.66 -36.99 -17.85
CA GLY A 947 15.59 -37.77 -18.68
C GLY A 947 15.16 -39.23 -18.86
N ASP A 948 14.24 -39.72 -18.03
CA ASP A 948 13.61 -41.02 -18.26
C ASP A 948 12.68 -40.93 -19.48
N LEU A 949 12.73 -41.96 -20.33
CA LEU A 949 11.84 -42.08 -21.49
C LEU A 949 10.40 -42.42 -21.06
N ASP A 950 10.24 -43.07 -19.91
CA ASP A 950 8.98 -43.60 -19.38
C ASP A 950 8.67 -43.03 -17.98
N LEU A 951 7.40 -43.05 -17.57
CA LEU A 951 6.99 -42.60 -16.23
C LEU A 951 7.46 -43.57 -15.14
N ALA A 952 8.09 -43.04 -14.09
CA ALA A 952 8.55 -43.83 -12.94
C ALA A 952 7.40 -44.25 -12.02
N ALA A 953 6.31 -43.47 -12.00
CA ALA A 953 5.04 -43.87 -11.39
C ALA A 953 3.86 -43.18 -12.08
N SER A 954 2.74 -43.87 -12.22
CA SER A 954 1.47 -43.26 -12.61
C SER A 954 0.30 -43.92 -11.91
N VAL A 955 -0.76 -43.15 -11.68
CA VAL A 955 -2.07 -43.59 -11.22
C VAL A 955 -3.08 -42.99 -12.16
N HIS A 956 -3.86 -43.84 -12.83
CA HIS A 956 -4.99 -43.47 -13.65
C HIS A 956 -6.25 -43.98 -12.95
N LEU A 957 -7.22 -43.10 -12.75
CA LEU A 957 -8.55 -43.42 -12.27
C LEU A 957 -9.52 -43.15 -13.41
N HIS A 958 -10.22 -44.17 -13.89
CA HIS A 958 -11.28 -44.00 -14.89
C HIS A 958 -12.65 -44.17 -14.25
N ASP A 959 -13.63 -43.50 -14.83
CA ASP A 959 -15.05 -43.58 -14.42
C ASP A 959 -15.24 -43.31 -12.92
N VAL A 960 -14.57 -42.28 -12.41
CA VAL A 960 -14.63 -41.86 -11.00
C VAL A 960 -16.09 -41.58 -10.63
N PRO A 961 -16.69 -42.36 -9.71
CA PRO A 961 -18.10 -42.23 -9.36
C PRO A 961 -18.42 -40.88 -8.74
N ARG A 962 -19.71 -40.55 -8.72
CA ARG A 962 -20.17 -39.28 -8.15
C ARG A 962 -19.88 -39.20 -6.64
N THR A 963 -20.07 -40.31 -5.92
CA THR A 963 -19.78 -40.37 -4.49
C THR A 963 -18.70 -41.40 -4.18
N VAL A 964 -17.78 -41.07 -3.27
CA VAL A 964 -16.72 -41.97 -2.80
C VAL A 964 -16.54 -41.79 -1.30
N ASP A 965 -16.93 -42.79 -0.52
CA ASP A 965 -16.80 -42.85 0.93
C ASP A 965 -15.69 -43.85 1.29
N ILE A 966 -14.65 -43.37 1.97
CA ILE A 966 -13.49 -44.17 2.37
C ILE A 966 -13.42 -44.18 3.90
N THR A 967 -13.40 -45.36 4.50
CA THR A 967 -13.16 -45.55 5.93
C THR A 967 -11.92 -46.40 6.14
N ILE A 968 -11.01 -45.93 6.99
CA ILE A 968 -9.78 -46.62 7.39
C ILE A 968 -9.75 -46.67 8.91
N GLY A 969 -9.92 -47.83 9.53
CA GLY A 969 -9.90 -47.90 11.00
C GLY A 969 -10.27 -49.22 11.64
N LYS A 970 -10.32 -49.22 12.97
CA LYS A 970 -10.70 -50.38 13.78
C LYS A 970 -12.22 -50.53 13.79
N ASP A 971 -12.74 -51.66 13.35
CA ASP A 971 -14.18 -51.95 13.42
C ASP A 971 -14.64 -52.34 14.84
N THR A 972 -13.73 -52.75 15.75
CA THR A 972 -14.11 -53.10 17.13
C THR A 972 -13.08 -52.71 18.20
N THR A 973 -13.56 -52.34 19.38
CA THR A 973 -12.79 -51.99 20.60
C THR A 973 -12.32 -53.21 21.40
N SER A 974 -12.32 -54.40 20.81
CA SER A 974 -12.21 -55.66 21.54
C SER A 974 -11.04 -56.54 21.11
N GLY A 975 -9.83 -55.97 21.03
CA GLY A 975 -8.58 -56.72 20.91
C GLY A 975 -7.86 -56.80 22.25
N GLY A 976 -8.00 -57.92 22.97
CA GLY A 976 -7.29 -58.18 24.22
C GLY A 976 -5.80 -58.44 24.01
N GLY A 977 -5.01 -57.44 23.59
CA GLY A 977 -3.54 -57.39 23.68
C GLY A 977 -2.71 -58.48 23.00
N THR A 978 -3.30 -59.50 22.36
CA THR A 978 -2.59 -60.63 21.75
C THR A 978 -2.80 -60.78 20.24
N THR A 979 -3.64 -59.96 19.62
CA THR A 979 -3.86 -59.90 18.16
C THR A 979 -3.31 -58.60 17.59
N VAL A 980 -2.68 -58.66 16.41
CA VAL A 980 -2.34 -57.46 15.63
C VAL A 980 -3.64 -56.93 15.05
N ASP A 981 -4.25 -55.95 15.72
CA ASP A 981 -5.46 -55.30 15.25
C ASP A 981 -5.11 -54.44 14.02
N ALA A 982 -5.27 -55.00 12.83
CA ALA A 982 -5.00 -54.30 11.59
C ALA A 982 -6.19 -53.40 11.19
N PRO A 983 -5.95 -52.27 10.53
CA PRO A 983 -7.02 -51.39 10.07
C PRO A 983 -7.88 -52.10 9.02
N VAL A 984 -9.19 -51.96 9.14
CA VAL A 984 -10.15 -52.28 8.08
C VAL A 984 -10.20 -51.09 7.13
N PHE A 985 -10.05 -51.35 5.84
CA PHE A 985 -10.32 -50.42 4.76
C PHE A 985 -11.68 -50.74 4.17
N THR A 986 -12.55 -49.75 4.05
CA THR A 986 -13.82 -49.85 3.36
C THR A 986 -13.93 -48.70 2.38
N MET A 987 -14.26 -48.99 1.13
CA MET A 987 -14.62 -48.01 0.12
C MET A 987 -16.05 -48.27 -0.33
N GLN A 988 -16.86 -47.23 -0.38
CA GLN A 988 -18.22 -47.29 -0.89
C GLN A 988 -18.43 -46.18 -1.92
N THR A 989 -19.05 -46.51 -3.04
CA THR A 989 -19.39 -45.56 -4.10
C THR A 989 -20.90 -45.58 -4.38
N ASP A 990 -21.44 -44.66 -5.18
CA ASP A 990 -22.86 -44.70 -5.58
C ASP A 990 -23.11 -45.72 -6.70
N THR A 991 -22.17 -45.81 -7.65
CA THR A 991 -22.15 -46.74 -8.76
C THR A 991 -20.86 -47.57 -8.76
N ALA A 992 -20.95 -48.83 -9.17
CA ALA A 992 -19.77 -49.63 -9.50
C ALA A 992 -19.13 -49.13 -10.80
N GLY A 993 -17.86 -49.46 -11.02
CA GLY A 993 -17.14 -49.10 -12.25
C GLY A 993 -15.96 -48.16 -12.08
N LEU A 994 -15.50 -47.90 -10.84
CA LEU A 994 -14.21 -47.20 -10.65
C LEU A 994 -13.09 -48.11 -11.15
N ASP A 995 -12.38 -47.65 -12.16
CA ASP A 995 -11.20 -48.32 -12.70
C ASP A 995 -9.94 -47.64 -12.17
N ILE A 996 -8.95 -48.44 -11.78
CA ILE A 996 -7.69 -47.97 -11.21
C ILE A 996 -6.54 -48.63 -11.95
N ASP A 997 -5.65 -47.85 -12.57
CA ASP A 997 -4.36 -48.32 -13.09
C ASP A 997 -3.22 -47.59 -12.39
N ALA A 998 -2.55 -48.25 -11.46
CA ALA A 998 -1.40 -47.71 -10.74
C ALA A 998 -0.12 -48.48 -11.11
N PHE A 999 0.87 -47.82 -11.69
CA PHE A 999 2.18 -48.40 -12.01
C PHE A 999 3.29 -47.63 -11.29
N ALA A 1000 4.34 -48.32 -10.84
CA ALA A 1000 5.57 -47.74 -10.31
C ALA A 1000 6.80 -48.59 -10.70
N SER A 1001 7.69 -48.04 -11.51
CA SER A 1001 9.00 -48.60 -11.88
C SER A 1001 10.09 -47.86 -11.11
N ALA A 1002 10.68 -48.52 -10.12
CA ALA A 1002 11.79 -47.99 -9.34
C ALA A 1002 13.14 -48.47 -9.89
N ALA A 1003 13.96 -47.53 -10.38
CA ALA A 1003 15.39 -47.57 -10.17
C ALA A 1003 15.70 -46.77 -8.89
N ILE A 1004 15.44 -47.35 -7.70
CA ILE A 1004 15.87 -46.73 -6.44
C ILE A 1004 17.38 -47.00 -6.32
N THR A 1005 18.21 -45.98 -6.49
CA THR A 1005 19.66 -46.11 -6.33
C THR A 1005 20.06 -46.28 -4.86
N ASP A 1006 20.49 -47.51 -4.54
CA ASP A 1006 21.43 -47.97 -3.48
C ASP A 1006 21.10 -47.72 -1.98
N PRO A 1007 21.32 -48.71 -1.07
CA PRO A 1007 21.97 -50.01 -1.26
C PRO A 1007 20.99 -51.20 -1.43
N VAL A 1008 19.86 -50.97 -2.10
CA VAL A 1008 19.01 -52.07 -2.58
C VAL A 1008 18.74 -51.84 -4.06
N ASP A 1009 19.47 -52.57 -4.90
CA ASP A 1009 19.35 -52.59 -6.36
C ASP A 1009 18.08 -53.36 -6.79
N ALA A 1010 16.92 -52.95 -6.26
CA ALA A 1010 15.62 -53.49 -6.62
C ALA A 1010 15.08 -52.72 -7.83
N THR A 1011 15.21 -53.29 -9.02
CA THR A 1011 14.31 -52.97 -10.14
C THR A 1011 12.92 -53.49 -9.76
N ALA A 1012 12.15 -52.71 -9.00
CA ALA A 1012 10.77 -53.05 -8.71
C ALA A 1012 9.89 -52.45 -9.81
N ALA A 1013 9.33 -53.30 -10.67
CA ALA A 1013 8.16 -52.98 -11.48
C ALA A 1013 6.94 -53.34 -10.64
N VAL A 1014 6.21 -52.35 -10.13
CA VAL A 1014 4.89 -52.54 -9.52
C VAL A 1014 3.84 -52.11 -10.54
N ALA A 1015 2.87 -52.97 -10.82
CA ALA A 1015 1.67 -52.64 -11.58
C ALA A 1015 0.47 -53.15 -10.79
N LEU A 1016 -0.46 -52.28 -10.42
CA LEU A 1016 -1.76 -52.64 -9.88
C LEU A 1016 -2.83 -52.13 -10.85
N SER A 1017 -3.60 -53.01 -11.47
CA SER A 1017 -4.78 -52.64 -12.27
C SER A 1017 -6.01 -53.29 -11.66
N VAL A 1018 -7.04 -52.52 -11.35
CA VAL A 1018 -8.31 -52.99 -10.82
C VAL A 1018 -9.40 -52.41 -11.69
N THR A 1019 -10.04 -53.23 -12.52
CA THR A 1019 -11.03 -52.75 -13.49
C THR A 1019 -12.40 -53.32 -13.13
N ASN A 1020 -13.32 -52.38 -12.95
CA ASN A 1020 -14.72 -52.41 -12.52
C ASN A 1020 -14.97 -52.80 -11.07
N LEU A 1021 -14.28 -52.09 -10.19
CA LEU A 1021 -14.42 -52.13 -8.74
C LEU A 1021 -15.89 -52.08 -8.30
N GLY A 1022 -16.24 -52.97 -7.36
CA GLY A 1022 -17.59 -53.03 -6.81
C GLY A 1022 -17.99 -51.74 -6.10
N LYS A 1023 -19.30 -51.52 -6.00
CA LYS A 1023 -19.90 -50.40 -5.27
C LYS A 1023 -19.46 -50.37 -3.80
N THR A 1024 -19.25 -51.53 -3.20
CA THR A 1024 -18.72 -51.66 -1.83
C THR A 1024 -17.54 -52.61 -1.85
N VAL A 1025 -16.39 -52.13 -1.39
CA VAL A 1025 -15.17 -52.91 -1.28
C VAL A 1025 -14.66 -52.84 0.14
N THR A 1026 -14.42 -53.99 0.77
CA THR A 1026 -13.77 -54.06 2.08
C THR A 1026 -12.47 -54.83 1.99
N ALA A 1027 -11.46 -54.38 2.71
CA ALA A 1027 -10.21 -55.08 2.94
C ALA A 1027 -9.93 -55.08 4.44
N ALA A 1028 -10.02 -56.24 5.08
CA ALA A 1028 -9.77 -56.42 6.50
C ALA A 1028 -8.62 -57.41 6.70
N LEU A 1029 -7.69 -57.11 7.59
CA LEU A 1029 -6.66 -58.06 8.00
C LEU A 1029 -7.00 -58.60 9.40
N ASP A 1030 -7.54 -59.81 9.44
CA ASP A 1030 -7.90 -60.53 10.68
C ASP A 1030 -6.76 -61.47 11.07
N GLY A 1031 -5.86 -60.98 11.94
CA GLY A 1031 -4.63 -61.68 12.32
C GLY A 1031 -3.71 -61.88 11.11
N ALA A 1032 -3.73 -63.08 10.54
CA ALA A 1032 -2.96 -63.44 9.34
C ALA A 1032 -3.84 -63.53 8.08
N ARG A 1033 -5.15 -63.26 8.13
CA ARG A 1033 -6.09 -63.40 7.01
C ARG A 1033 -6.42 -62.04 6.41
N LEU A 1034 -6.03 -61.79 5.17
CA LEU A 1034 -6.53 -60.66 4.38
C LEU A 1034 -7.86 -61.06 3.74
N HIS A 1035 -8.95 -60.51 4.26
CA HIS A 1035 -10.31 -60.68 3.75
C HIS A 1035 -10.65 -59.49 2.84
N LEU A 1036 -10.92 -59.78 1.57
CA LEU A 1036 -11.32 -58.81 0.55
C LEU A 1036 -12.76 -59.11 0.11
N THR A 1037 -13.67 -58.15 0.18
CA THR A 1037 -15.00 -58.30 -0.42
C THR A 1037 -15.27 -57.20 -1.44
N SER A 1038 -16.10 -57.51 -2.44
CA SER A 1038 -16.53 -56.58 -3.48
C SER A 1038 -17.98 -56.86 -3.86
N THR A 1039 -18.84 -55.84 -3.82
CA THR A 1039 -20.25 -55.97 -4.24
C THR A 1039 -20.66 -54.81 -5.15
N PRO A 1040 -21.08 -55.05 -6.42
CA PRO A 1040 -20.97 -56.31 -7.17
C PRO A 1040 -19.53 -56.83 -7.27
N ALA A 1041 -19.37 -58.07 -7.76
CA ALA A 1041 -18.04 -58.66 -7.93
C ALA A 1041 -17.17 -57.77 -8.83
N THR A 1042 -15.93 -57.54 -8.42
CA THR A 1042 -14.96 -56.82 -9.25
C THR A 1042 -14.46 -57.78 -10.33
N GLU A 1043 -14.52 -57.34 -11.58
CA GLU A 1043 -14.19 -58.16 -12.75
C GLU A 1043 -12.71 -58.57 -12.74
N ALA A 1044 -11.80 -57.64 -12.42
CA ALA A 1044 -10.38 -57.92 -12.33
C ALA A 1044 -9.69 -57.13 -11.21
N PHE A 1045 -8.79 -57.80 -10.49
CA PHE A 1045 -7.77 -57.21 -9.63
C PHE A 1045 -6.43 -57.87 -9.98
N ALA A 1046 -5.43 -57.09 -10.34
CA ALA A 1046 -4.10 -57.60 -10.64
C ALA A 1046 -3.05 -56.76 -9.94
N LEU A 1047 -2.19 -57.40 -9.15
CA LEU A 1047 -0.98 -56.83 -8.57
C LEU A 1047 0.24 -57.59 -9.12
N GLU A 1048 1.11 -56.89 -9.83
CA GLU A 1048 2.39 -57.37 -10.31
C GLU A 1048 3.53 -56.67 -9.56
N ALA A 1049 4.54 -57.43 -9.15
CA ALA A 1049 5.73 -56.91 -8.47
C ALA A 1049 7.00 -57.58 -8.99
N ALA A 1050 8.11 -56.86 -9.12
CA ALA A 1050 9.44 -57.43 -9.34
C ALA A 1050 10.39 -56.98 -8.21
N GLY A 1051 11.52 -57.66 -8.02
CA GLY A 1051 12.49 -57.26 -7.00
C GLY A 1051 13.80 -58.02 -7.05
N ARG A 1052 14.83 -57.51 -6.37
CA ARG A 1052 16.11 -58.20 -6.21
C ARG A 1052 16.53 -58.13 -4.75
N VAL A 1053 17.00 -59.24 -4.20
CA VAL A 1053 17.57 -59.33 -2.86
C VAL A 1053 19.01 -59.78 -3.00
N GLN A 1054 19.94 -58.87 -2.69
CA GLN A 1054 21.36 -59.20 -2.59
C GLN A 1054 21.80 -59.19 -1.13
N LYS A 1055 22.47 -60.24 -0.71
CA LYS A 1055 23.07 -60.35 0.63
C LYS A 1055 24.47 -60.89 0.52
N THR A 1056 25.44 -60.08 0.91
CA THR A 1056 26.83 -60.54 1.12
C THR A 1056 27.08 -60.69 2.61
N ILE A 1057 27.57 -61.85 3.02
CA ILE A 1057 28.00 -62.15 4.38
C ILE A 1057 29.52 -62.27 4.33
N ASP A 1058 30.22 -61.46 5.11
CA ASP A 1058 31.65 -61.63 5.32
C ASP A 1058 31.86 -62.89 6.17
N LEU A 1059 32.60 -63.85 5.62
CA LEU A 1059 33.01 -65.08 6.29
C LEU A 1059 34.37 -64.91 6.98
N GLY A 1060 34.94 -63.71 6.94
CA GLY A 1060 36.25 -63.40 7.47
C GLY A 1060 36.35 -63.53 8.99
N TRP A 1061 37.36 -64.27 9.46
CA TRP A 1061 37.74 -64.30 10.87
C TRP A 1061 39.22 -64.64 11.03
N ASP A 1062 39.84 -64.08 12.07
CA ASP A 1062 41.24 -64.34 12.44
C ASP A 1062 41.28 -65.05 13.80
N GLY A 1063 41.62 -66.34 13.78
CA GLY A 1063 41.72 -67.21 14.94
C GLY A 1063 43.15 -67.48 15.39
N GLY A 1064 44.12 -66.62 15.04
CA GLY A 1064 45.53 -66.81 15.34
C GLY A 1064 46.25 -67.52 14.20
N ILE A 1065 46.60 -68.80 14.38
CA ILE A 1065 47.26 -69.56 13.29
C ILE A 1065 46.30 -69.91 12.14
N PHE A 1066 44.99 -69.70 12.28
CA PHE A 1066 44.00 -69.93 11.21
C PHE A 1066 43.34 -68.60 10.85
N GLN A 1067 43.39 -68.25 9.57
CA GLN A 1067 42.76 -67.07 9.03
C GLN A 1067 41.78 -67.49 7.93
N ASN A 1068 40.56 -66.99 8.00
CA ASN A 1068 39.61 -67.05 6.91
C ASN A 1068 39.40 -65.63 6.38
N SER A 1069 39.50 -65.45 5.08
CA SER A 1069 39.00 -64.27 4.38
C SER A 1069 38.14 -64.75 3.23
N GLY A 1070 36.83 -64.54 3.31
CA GLY A 1070 35.89 -65.03 2.32
C GLY A 1070 34.58 -64.29 2.42
N HIS A 1071 33.74 -64.39 1.41
CA HIS A 1071 32.38 -63.86 1.45
C HIS A 1071 31.39 -64.81 0.78
N LEU A 1072 30.20 -64.90 1.38
CA LEU A 1072 29.04 -65.58 0.80
C LEU A 1072 28.08 -64.52 0.28
N ALA A 1073 27.97 -64.39 -1.04
CA ALA A 1073 27.00 -63.53 -1.69
C ALA A 1073 25.81 -64.36 -2.20
N ALA A 1074 24.58 -64.03 -1.79
CA ALA A 1074 23.36 -64.52 -2.40
C ALA A 1074 22.70 -63.37 -3.18
N ASP A 1075 22.33 -63.62 -4.43
CA ASP A 1075 21.65 -62.68 -5.33
C ASP A 1075 20.38 -63.31 -5.89
N LEU A 1076 19.24 -63.04 -5.25
CA LEU A 1076 17.92 -63.46 -5.69
C LEU A 1076 17.28 -62.36 -6.55
N LYS A 1077 17.10 -62.62 -7.84
CA LYS A 1077 16.40 -61.76 -8.80
C LYS A 1077 14.98 -62.27 -9.03
N ILE A 1078 13.99 -61.67 -8.40
CA ILE A 1078 12.56 -61.90 -8.66
C ILE A 1078 12.18 -61.05 -9.88
N LYS A 1079 12.02 -61.70 -11.03
CA LYS A 1079 11.65 -61.03 -12.29
C LYS A 1079 10.18 -60.59 -12.32
N ARG A 1080 9.28 -61.39 -11.74
CA ARG A 1080 7.84 -61.07 -11.67
C ARG A 1080 7.14 -61.92 -10.61
N VAL A 1081 6.36 -61.30 -9.74
CA VAL A 1081 5.35 -61.89 -8.88
C VAL A 1081 4.01 -61.37 -9.38
N THR A 1082 3.10 -62.25 -9.77
CA THR A 1082 1.75 -61.87 -10.22
C THR A 1082 0.75 -62.43 -9.22
N LEU A 1083 -0.09 -61.57 -8.67
CA LEU A 1083 -1.27 -61.90 -7.88
C LEU A 1083 -2.50 -61.36 -8.62
N GLY A 1084 -3.35 -62.25 -9.14
CA GLY A 1084 -4.53 -61.88 -9.90
C GLY A 1084 -5.80 -62.54 -9.36
N LEU A 1085 -6.90 -61.80 -9.32
CA LEU A 1085 -8.25 -62.26 -9.02
C LEU A 1085 -9.19 -61.78 -10.12
N THR A 1086 -10.07 -62.65 -10.62
CA THR A 1086 -11.16 -62.27 -11.53
C THR A 1086 -12.52 -62.60 -10.95
N ASP A 1087 -13.53 -61.79 -11.25
CA ASP A 1087 -14.92 -61.94 -10.79
C ASP A 1087 -15.04 -62.20 -9.28
N PHE A 1088 -14.27 -61.48 -8.46
CA PHE A 1088 -14.22 -61.75 -7.03
C PHE A 1088 -15.25 -60.93 -6.24
N SER A 1089 -15.90 -61.57 -5.27
CA SER A 1089 -16.88 -60.91 -4.38
C SER A 1089 -16.58 -61.10 -2.90
N ASP A 1090 -15.90 -62.18 -2.52
CA ASP A 1090 -15.50 -62.49 -1.14
C ASP A 1090 -14.28 -63.40 -1.21
N VAL A 1091 -13.09 -62.91 -0.85
CA VAL A 1091 -11.82 -63.63 -0.97
C VAL A 1091 -11.06 -63.54 0.32
N ASN A 1092 -10.52 -64.66 0.76
CA ASN A 1092 -9.77 -64.79 1.98
C ASN A 1092 -8.39 -65.33 1.68
N LEU A 1093 -7.40 -64.49 1.85
CA LEU A 1093 -6.00 -64.80 1.66
C LEU A 1093 -5.34 -65.00 3.02
N HIS A 1094 -4.97 -66.22 3.35
CA HIS A 1094 -4.23 -66.52 4.59
C HIS A 1094 -2.75 -66.26 4.35
N LEU A 1095 -2.20 -65.23 4.97
CA LEU A 1095 -0.82 -64.78 4.88
C LEU A 1095 0.07 -65.61 5.83
N GLY A 1096 0.82 -66.58 5.30
CA GLY A 1096 1.75 -67.42 6.04
C GLY A 1096 2.65 -68.25 5.11
N PHE A 1097 3.54 -69.10 5.65
CA PHE A 1097 4.39 -70.02 4.85
C PHE A 1097 3.57 -71.00 3.99
N THR A 1098 2.33 -71.25 4.39
CA THR A 1098 1.30 -71.91 3.59
C THR A 1098 0.20 -70.90 3.34
N THR A 1099 0.01 -70.45 2.10
CA THR A 1099 -1.06 -69.53 1.77
C THR A 1099 -2.33 -70.32 1.48
N GLY A 1100 -3.35 -70.13 2.33
CA GLY A 1100 -4.70 -70.61 2.07
C GLY A 1100 -5.47 -69.59 1.21
N LEU A 1101 -6.28 -70.09 0.28
CA LEU A 1101 -7.22 -69.26 -0.47
C LEU A 1101 -8.63 -69.88 -0.43
N ASP A 1102 -9.60 -69.14 0.09
CA ASP A 1102 -11.02 -69.49 0.09
C ASP A 1102 -11.90 -68.30 -0.28
N GLY A 1103 -13.07 -68.54 -0.88
CA GLY A 1103 -13.97 -67.46 -1.30
C GLY A 1103 -14.73 -67.69 -2.61
N SER A 1104 -15.39 -66.62 -3.08
CA SER A 1104 -16.08 -66.48 -4.37
C SER A 1104 -15.25 -65.63 -5.32
N TYR A 1105 -14.69 -66.29 -6.33
CA TYR A 1105 -13.89 -65.72 -7.41
C TYR A 1105 -14.00 -66.63 -8.64
N GLY A 1106 -13.88 -66.07 -9.85
CA GLY A 1106 -13.82 -66.84 -11.09
C GLY A 1106 -12.48 -67.56 -11.23
N THR A 1107 -11.39 -66.79 -11.21
CA THR A 1107 -10.03 -67.33 -11.24
C THR A 1107 -9.11 -66.62 -10.25
N PHE A 1108 -8.15 -67.38 -9.71
CA PHE A 1108 -7.02 -66.86 -8.96
C PHE A 1108 -5.73 -67.23 -9.69
N THR A 1109 -4.88 -66.24 -9.95
CA THR A 1109 -3.57 -66.46 -10.56
C THR A 1109 -2.49 -66.06 -9.58
N PHE A 1110 -1.57 -66.99 -9.32
CA PHE A 1110 -0.35 -66.70 -8.58
C PHE A 1110 0.85 -67.17 -9.40
N GLY A 1111 1.84 -66.30 -9.55
CA GLY A 1111 3.09 -66.64 -10.24
C GLY A 1111 4.28 -65.95 -9.62
N GLN A 1112 5.43 -66.63 -9.64
CA GLN A 1112 6.72 -66.07 -9.26
C GLN A 1112 7.78 -66.57 -10.26
N ASP A 1113 8.40 -65.64 -10.98
CA ASP A 1113 9.57 -65.85 -11.83
C ASP A 1113 10.80 -65.33 -11.07
N SER A 1114 11.78 -66.18 -10.75
CA SER A 1114 12.95 -65.76 -9.99
C SER A 1114 14.23 -66.54 -10.31
N ASN A 1115 15.38 -65.88 -10.28
CA ASN A 1115 16.70 -66.50 -10.45
C ASN A 1115 17.53 -66.27 -9.18
N LEU A 1116 18.15 -67.31 -8.62
CA LEU A 1116 19.07 -67.16 -7.49
C LEU A 1116 20.50 -67.45 -7.95
N THR A 1117 21.43 -66.59 -7.59
CA THR A 1117 22.86 -66.86 -7.76
C THR A 1117 23.52 -66.85 -6.40
N VAL A 1118 24.29 -67.88 -6.06
CA VAL A 1118 25.10 -67.86 -4.83
C VAL A 1118 26.56 -67.84 -5.23
N GLY A 1119 27.26 -66.76 -4.89
CA GLY A 1119 28.70 -66.61 -4.99
C GLY A 1119 29.33 -66.99 -3.65
N LEU A 1120 30.29 -67.91 -3.67
CA LEU A 1120 31.12 -68.24 -2.53
C LEU A 1120 32.58 -68.03 -2.93
N GLU A 1121 33.27 -67.15 -2.21
CA GLU A 1121 34.72 -67.02 -2.27
C GLU A 1121 35.24 -67.23 -0.86
N GLU A 1122 36.15 -68.17 -0.67
CA GLU A 1122 36.67 -68.50 0.66
C GLU A 1122 38.16 -68.82 0.58
N HIS A 1123 38.97 -68.00 1.25
CA HIS A 1123 40.40 -68.23 1.42
C HIS A 1123 40.66 -68.60 2.87
N PHE A 1124 40.82 -69.90 3.11
CA PHE A 1124 41.21 -70.41 4.42
C PHE A 1124 42.72 -70.68 4.42
N SER A 1125 43.46 -69.98 5.27
CA SER A 1125 44.91 -70.05 5.35
C SER A 1125 45.41 -70.25 6.78
N VAL A 1126 46.62 -70.77 6.90
CA VAL A 1126 47.31 -70.92 8.18
C VAL A 1126 48.49 -69.98 8.24
N TYR A 1127 48.47 -69.04 9.18
CA TYR A 1127 49.58 -68.16 9.48
C TYR A 1127 50.52 -68.84 10.49
N ILE A 1128 51.75 -69.14 10.08
CA ILE A 1128 52.77 -69.71 10.97
C ILE A 1128 53.89 -68.68 11.11
N ASP A 1129 54.03 -68.14 12.32
CA ASP A 1129 55.14 -67.28 12.69
C ASP A 1129 56.32 -68.14 13.16
N TRP A 1130 57.31 -68.37 12.29
CA TRP A 1130 58.46 -69.19 12.63
C TRP A 1130 59.49 -68.35 13.41
N PRO A 1131 60.12 -68.90 14.46
CA PRO A 1131 61.19 -68.20 15.15
C PRO A 1131 62.37 -67.91 14.20
N ASP A 1132 62.94 -66.71 14.32
CA ASP A 1132 64.04 -66.23 13.48
C ASP A 1132 65.20 -67.24 13.32
N PRO A 1133 65.78 -67.39 12.12
CA PRO A 1133 65.71 -66.46 10.97
C PRO A 1133 64.66 -66.84 9.91
N LEU A 1134 63.65 -67.64 10.24
CA LEU A 1134 62.75 -68.24 9.24
C LEU A 1134 61.56 -67.35 8.83
N GLY A 1135 61.28 -66.26 9.56
CA GLY A 1135 60.17 -65.33 9.26
C GLY A 1135 58.79 -65.95 9.47
N SER A 1136 57.72 -65.21 9.11
CA SER A 1136 56.37 -65.76 9.07
C SER A 1136 55.98 -66.20 7.66
N ASP A 1137 55.17 -67.24 7.56
CA ASP A 1137 54.65 -67.78 6.30
C ASP A 1137 53.13 -68.03 6.42
N THR A 1138 52.38 -67.73 5.36
CA THR A 1138 50.95 -67.98 5.29
C THR A 1138 50.71 -69.09 4.28
N ILE A 1139 50.31 -70.27 4.76
CA ILE A 1139 50.06 -71.44 3.93
C ILE A 1139 48.56 -71.49 3.61
N PRO A 1140 48.11 -71.26 2.37
CA PRO A 1140 46.72 -71.46 2.01
C PRO A 1140 46.37 -72.94 2.17
N LEU A 1141 45.35 -73.25 2.96
CA LEU A 1141 44.87 -74.62 3.17
C LEU A 1141 43.77 -74.97 2.17
N VAL A 1142 42.82 -74.05 1.98
CA VAL A 1142 41.71 -74.19 1.05
C VAL A 1142 41.51 -72.84 0.38
N ASP A 1143 41.59 -72.86 -0.95
CA ASP A 1143 41.33 -71.71 -1.79
C ASP A 1143 40.14 -72.06 -2.68
N ILE A 1144 38.97 -71.50 -2.38
CA ILE A 1144 37.78 -71.62 -3.22
C ILE A 1144 37.74 -70.36 -4.09
N ASP A 1145 38.33 -70.47 -5.29
CA ASP A 1145 38.17 -69.46 -6.35
C ASP A 1145 36.69 -69.13 -6.51
N ALA A 1146 36.36 -67.83 -6.59
CA ALA A 1146 34.99 -67.30 -6.63
C ALA A 1146 34.00 -68.20 -7.41
N LEU A 1147 33.28 -69.05 -6.67
CA LEU A 1147 32.37 -70.03 -7.23
C LEU A 1147 30.99 -69.40 -7.31
N THR A 1148 30.60 -68.98 -8.51
CA THR A 1148 29.23 -68.52 -8.78
C THR A 1148 28.39 -69.72 -9.20
N ILE A 1149 27.44 -70.12 -8.35
CA ILE A 1149 26.48 -71.19 -8.64
C ILE A 1149 25.17 -70.54 -9.13
N PRO A 1150 24.85 -70.61 -10.44
CA PRO A 1150 23.57 -70.16 -10.95
C PRO A 1150 22.52 -71.22 -10.66
N PHE A 1151 21.57 -70.91 -9.78
CA PHE A 1151 20.31 -71.59 -9.74
C PHE A 1151 19.43 -70.91 -10.81
N GLY A 1152 19.31 -71.55 -11.98
CA GLY A 1152 18.31 -71.16 -12.97
C GLY A 1152 16.91 -71.15 -12.34
N ASN A 1153 15.92 -70.58 -13.03
CA ASN A 1153 14.59 -70.25 -12.49
C ASN A 1153 14.20 -71.12 -11.29
N VAL A 1154 14.31 -70.57 -10.09
CA VAL A 1154 13.93 -71.27 -8.86
C VAL A 1154 12.43 -71.15 -8.80
N ALA A 1155 11.73 -71.79 -9.73
CA ALA A 1155 10.30 -71.90 -9.68
C ALA A 1155 10.02 -72.78 -8.46
N PRO A 1156 9.43 -72.26 -7.38
CA PRO A 1156 8.81 -73.15 -6.41
C PRO A 1156 7.87 -74.05 -7.21
N ARG A 1157 8.14 -75.36 -7.21
CA ARG A 1157 7.12 -76.33 -7.54
C ARG A 1157 6.07 -76.16 -6.45
N TRP A 1158 4.84 -75.84 -6.84
CA TRP A 1158 3.77 -75.62 -5.88
C TRP A 1158 2.98 -76.91 -5.72
N HIS A 1159 2.72 -77.28 -4.46
CA HIS A 1159 1.72 -78.30 -4.15
C HIS A 1159 0.37 -77.60 -3.91
N ILE A 1160 -0.62 -77.98 -4.72
CA ILE A 1160 -2.02 -77.55 -4.61
C ILE A 1160 -2.82 -78.72 -4.05
N ASN A 1161 -3.33 -78.61 -2.82
CA ASN A 1161 -4.15 -79.65 -2.19
C ASN A 1161 -5.58 -79.15 -1.93
N GLU A 1162 -6.58 -80.00 -2.17
CA GLU A 1162 -7.96 -79.81 -1.70
C GLU A 1162 -8.04 -80.14 -0.20
N ASN A 1163 -8.72 -79.30 0.58
CA ASN A 1163 -8.82 -79.44 2.03
C ASN A 1163 -9.84 -80.52 2.47
N VAL A 1164 -9.47 -81.80 2.37
CA VAL A 1164 -10.30 -82.92 2.86
C VAL A 1164 -9.58 -83.68 4.00
N TYR A 1165 -10.26 -83.88 5.13
CA TYR A 1165 -9.70 -84.58 6.31
C TYR A 1165 -9.61 -86.10 6.09
N GLY A 1166 -8.43 -86.69 6.32
CA GLY A 1166 -8.22 -88.14 6.32
C GLY A 1166 -7.02 -88.56 7.18
N ARG A 1167 -7.13 -89.69 7.89
CA ARG A 1167 -6.10 -90.23 8.81
C ARG A 1167 -4.93 -90.83 8.02
N ILE A 1168 -3.68 -90.37 8.23
CA ILE A 1168 -2.52 -90.85 7.43
C ILE A 1168 -1.93 -92.17 7.93
N PHE A 1169 -1.44 -92.26 9.17
CA PHE A 1169 -0.78 -93.48 9.67
C PHE A 1169 -0.71 -93.55 11.20
N HIS A 1170 -0.55 -94.78 11.69
CA HIS A 1170 -0.37 -95.13 13.10
C HIS A 1170 1.06 -95.61 13.29
N ILE A 1171 1.80 -95.05 14.25
CA ILE A 1171 3.17 -95.49 14.58
C ILE A 1171 3.10 -96.40 15.81
N PRO A 1172 3.29 -97.72 15.67
CA PRO A 1172 3.46 -98.58 16.82
C PRO A 1172 4.90 -98.52 17.33
N VAL A 1173 5.06 -98.10 18.59
CA VAL A 1173 6.21 -98.34 19.49
C VAL A 1173 7.49 -97.54 19.21
N LEU A 1174 7.87 -96.68 20.15
CA LEU A 1174 9.26 -96.25 20.39
C LEU A 1174 9.69 -96.79 21.76
N GLU A 1175 10.63 -97.73 21.76
CA GLU A 1175 11.16 -98.36 22.97
C GLU A 1175 12.29 -97.48 23.54
N PHE A 1176 11.97 -96.62 24.52
CA PHE A 1176 12.96 -95.96 25.35
C PHE A 1176 12.97 -96.60 26.74
N GLY A 1177 13.57 -97.79 26.86
CA GLY A 1177 14.19 -98.36 28.06
C GLY A 1177 13.48 -98.36 29.44
N ILE A 1178 12.32 -97.73 29.65
CA ILE A 1178 11.64 -97.58 30.95
C ILE A 1178 10.12 -97.25 30.86
N ALA A 1179 9.50 -97.05 29.68
CA ALA A 1179 8.03 -97.11 29.50
C ALA A 1179 7.63 -97.23 28.02
N ASN A 1180 6.47 -97.85 27.73
CA ASN A 1180 5.86 -97.92 26.39
C ASN A 1180 4.70 -96.92 26.28
N CYS A 1181 4.77 -95.98 25.34
CA CYS A 1181 3.65 -95.10 25.01
C CYS A 1181 3.53 -94.98 23.46
N GLY A 1182 2.31 -95.01 22.92
CA GLY A 1182 2.03 -94.85 21.48
C GLY A 1182 1.46 -93.46 21.17
N VAL A 1183 1.73 -92.94 19.97
CA VAL A 1183 1.22 -91.63 19.53
C VAL A 1183 0.50 -91.80 18.19
N THR A 1184 -0.71 -91.24 18.09
CA THR A 1184 -1.44 -91.16 16.82
C THR A 1184 -1.22 -89.76 16.25
N PHE A 1185 -0.83 -89.69 14.99
CA PHE A 1185 -0.62 -88.42 14.28
C PHE A 1185 -1.73 -88.26 13.24
N ASP A 1186 -2.62 -87.29 13.47
CA ASP A 1186 -3.49 -86.80 12.41
C ASP A 1186 -2.72 -85.71 11.65
N ALA A 1187 -2.35 -86.02 10.41
CA ALA A 1187 -1.83 -85.07 9.44
C ALA A 1187 -2.68 -85.17 8.16
N ARG A 1188 -2.60 -84.18 7.26
CA ARG A 1188 -3.28 -84.22 5.95
C ARG A 1188 -2.39 -84.96 4.93
N PRO A 1189 -2.78 -86.09 4.31
CA PRO A 1189 -2.03 -86.65 3.21
C PRO A 1189 -2.44 -86.04 1.87
N ALA A 1190 -1.43 -85.72 1.06
CA ALA A 1190 -1.54 -85.36 -0.35
C ALA A 1190 -2.23 -86.48 -1.17
N PRO A 1191 -3.06 -86.09 -2.16
CA PRO A 1191 -2.55 -86.11 -3.52
C PRO A 1191 -2.87 -84.81 -4.25
N GLY A 1192 -2.06 -83.78 -4.01
CA GLY A 1192 -1.97 -82.62 -4.89
C GLY A 1192 -1.04 -82.91 -6.06
N TYR A 1193 -1.39 -82.44 -7.24
CA TYR A 1193 -0.49 -82.47 -8.39
C TYR A 1193 0.50 -81.30 -8.29
N THR A 1194 1.73 -81.56 -8.69
CA THR A 1194 2.76 -80.52 -8.82
C THR A 1194 2.59 -79.84 -10.16
N THR A 1195 2.49 -78.51 -10.18
CA THR A 1195 2.47 -77.75 -11.43
C THR A 1195 3.89 -77.55 -11.96
N GLY A 1196 4.08 -77.83 -13.25
CA GLY A 1196 5.34 -77.56 -13.93
C GLY A 1196 5.33 -76.17 -14.57
N GLY A 1197 5.65 -75.13 -13.81
CA GLY A 1197 5.74 -73.76 -14.33
C GLY A 1197 5.79 -72.68 -13.24
N ASN A 1198 6.17 -71.46 -13.62
CA ASN A 1198 6.34 -70.30 -12.72
C ASN A 1198 5.03 -69.57 -12.39
N THR A 1199 3.90 -70.06 -12.91
CA THR A 1199 2.58 -69.45 -12.75
C THR A 1199 1.54 -70.55 -12.80
N PHE A 1200 0.53 -70.47 -11.94
CA PHE A 1200 -0.62 -71.35 -12.00
C PHE A 1200 -1.91 -70.54 -11.84
N THR A 1201 -2.99 -71.05 -12.43
CA THR A 1201 -4.33 -70.46 -12.33
C THR A 1201 -5.26 -71.48 -11.72
N LEU A 1202 -5.97 -71.09 -10.66
CA LEU A 1202 -6.96 -71.91 -9.96
C LEU A 1202 -8.36 -71.40 -10.29
N GLY A 1203 -9.30 -72.31 -10.53
CA GLY A 1203 -10.73 -72.01 -10.55
C GLY A 1203 -11.35 -72.12 -9.16
N GLN A 1204 -12.61 -71.69 -9.03
CA GLN A 1204 -13.39 -71.86 -7.81
C GLN A 1204 -13.51 -73.36 -7.44
N PRO A 1205 -13.36 -73.74 -6.16
CA PRO A 1205 -13.58 -75.12 -5.74
C PRO A 1205 -15.05 -75.56 -5.94
N THR A 1206 -15.30 -76.83 -6.26
CA THR A 1206 -16.66 -77.37 -6.36
C THR A 1206 -17.31 -77.54 -4.99
N ASN A 1207 -18.48 -76.91 -4.76
CA ASN A 1207 -19.19 -76.97 -3.49
C ASN A 1207 -20.00 -78.26 -3.36
N ASP A 1208 -19.55 -79.19 -2.51
CA ASP A 1208 -20.24 -80.47 -2.24
C ASP A 1208 -21.34 -80.37 -1.15
N GLY A 1209 -21.53 -79.17 -0.58
CA GLY A 1209 -22.56 -78.89 0.42
C GLY A 1209 -22.24 -79.34 1.85
N THR A 1210 -21.05 -79.86 2.14
CA THR A 1210 -20.71 -80.39 3.48
C THR A 1210 -19.44 -79.83 4.11
N HIS A 1211 -18.53 -79.21 3.35
CA HIS A 1211 -17.31 -78.58 3.87
C HIS A 1211 -17.03 -77.24 3.16
N THR A 1212 -16.36 -76.29 3.84
CA THR A 1212 -15.85 -75.07 3.20
C THR A 1212 -14.57 -75.42 2.41
N PRO A 1213 -14.58 -75.40 1.07
CA PRO A 1213 -13.41 -75.80 0.30
C PRO A 1213 -12.39 -74.65 0.27
N ALA A 1214 -11.13 -74.97 0.57
CA ALA A 1214 -10.00 -74.03 0.52
C ALA A 1214 -8.83 -74.69 -0.22
N TRP A 1215 -8.12 -73.92 -1.02
CA TRP A 1215 -6.85 -74.37 -1.61
C TRP A 1215 -5.72 -74.14 -0.62
N LEU A 1216 -4.95 -75.18 -0.33
CA LEU A 1216 -3.68 -75.05 0.40
C LEU A 1216 -2.54 -74.99 -0.62
N ILE A 1217 -1.80 -73.89 -0.62
CA ILE A 1217 -0.65 -73.69 -1.49
C ILE A 1217 0.62 -73.73 -0.64
N THR A 1218 1.54 -74.64 -0.96
CA THR A 1218 2.83 -74.80 -0.25
C THR A 1218 4.00 -74.88 -1.23
N PRO A 1219 5.15 -74.25 -0.94
CA PRO A 1219 6.35 -74.43 -1.74
C PRO A 1219 6.92 -75.85 -1.56
N ASP A 1220 7.42 -76.47 -2.62
CA ASP A 1220 8.13 -77.75 -2.59
C ASP A 1220 9.51 -77.57 -1.94
N ILE A 1221 9.71 -78.18 -0.77
CA ILE A 1221 10.89 -77.98 0.10
C ILE A 1221 12.08 -78.85 -0.34
N ASN A 1222 11.91 -79.80 -1.27
CA ASN A 1222 12.95 -80.75 -1.68
C ASN A 1222 14.08 -80.17 -2.56
N LEU A 1223 14.13 -78.84 -2.74
CA LEU A 1223 14.93 -78.20 -3.78
C LEU A 1223 16.41 -77.91 -3.43
N LEU A 1224 16.85 -78.14 -2.19
CA LEU A 1224 18.20 -77.70 -1.74
C LEU A 1224 19.33 -78.73 -1.93
N GLY A 1225 19.08 -79.93 -2.46
CA GLY A 1225 20.15 -80.86 -2.88
C GLY A 1225 21.13 -81.34 -1.80
N PHE A 1226 20.96 -80.94 -0.53
CA PHE A 1226 21.70 -81.47 0.61
C PHE A 1226 20.83 -82.46 1.37
N SER A 1227 21.23 -83.73 1.38
CA SER A 1227 20.58 -84.79 2.16
C SER A 1227 20.90 -84.64 3.65
N LEU A 1228 20.09 -83.87 4.37
CA LEU A 1228 19.80 -84.15 5.78
C LEU A 1228 18.51 -84.97 5.82
N PRO A 1229 18.28 -85.83 6.84
CA PRO A 1229 17.12 -86.71 6.86
C PRO A 1229 15.83 -85.88 6.84
N ASP A 1230 15.02 -86.03 5.79
CA ASP A 1230 13.75 -85.33 5.50
C ASP A 1230 12.86 -85.13 6.74
N PHE A 1231 12.93 -86.08 7.68
CA PHE A 1231 12.23 -86.09 8.95
C PHE A 1231 12.41 -84.83 9.83
N GLY A 1232 13.58 -84.17 9.80
CA GLY A 1232 13.86 -83.02 10.69
C GLY A 1232 13.17 -81.73 10.24
N LEU A 1233 13.15 -81.47 8.93
CA LEU A 1233 12.54 -80.28 8.34
C LEU A 1233 11.02 -80.42 8.22
N ASP A 1234 10.51 -81.62 7.93
CA ASP A 1234 9.07 -81.91 7.93
C ASP A 1234 8.44 -81.76 9.32
N ILE A 1235 9.17 -82.15 10.38
CA ILE A 1235 8.73 -81.95 11.77
C ILE A 1235 8.77 -80.47 12.14
N ILE A 1236 9.81 -79.73 11.77
CA ILE A 1236 9.88 -78.29 12.02
C ILE A 1236 8.75 -77.56 11.28
N ALA A 1237 8.46 -77.92 10.03
CA ALA A 1237 7.34 -77.36 9.27
C ALA A 1237 5.96 -77.74 9.85
N TYR A 1238 5.81 -78.98 10.35
CA TYR A 1238 4.56 -79.45 10.99
C TYR A 1238 4.33 -78.78 12.36
N PHE A 1239 5.36 -78.60 13.18
CA PHE A 1239 5.25 -77.93 14.49
C PHE A 1239 5.17 -76.40 14.37
N LEU A 1240 5.65 -75.82 13.27
CA LEU A 1240 5.49 -74.39 12.97
C LEU A 1240 4.17 -74.09 12.21
N SER A 1241 3.41 -75.11 11.81
CA SER A 1241 2.09 -74.97 11.20
C SER A 1241 1.03 -74.61 12.26
N PRO A 1242 0.13 -73.64 11.99
CA PRO A 1242 -0.93 -73.26 12.92
C PRO A 1242 -1.98 -74.36 13.21
N TYR A 1243 -1.87 -75.56 12.62
CA TYR A 1243 -2.85 -76.65 12.75
C TYR A 1243 -2.38 -77.83 13.64
N GLY A 1244 -1.26 -77.71 14.35
CA GLY A 1244 -0.65 -78.78 15.16
C GLY A 1244 -1.35 -79.17 16.48
N HIS A 1245 -2.67 -79.00 16.62
CA HIS A 1245 -3.38 -79.17 17.89
C HIS A 1245 -4.14 -80.51 18.07
N GLY A 1246 -3.96 -81.50 17.19
CA GLY A 1246 -4.60 -82.82 17.28
C GLY A 1246 -3.71 -83.93 17.83
N ILE A 1247 -3.10 -83.77 19.00
CA ILE A 1247 -2.38 -84.87 19.69
C ILE A 1247 -3.19 -85.33 20.90
N ASP A 1248 -4.03 -86.34 20.72
CA ASP A 1248 -4.71 -87.03 21.82
C ASP A 1248 -3.89 -88.24 22.30
N ALA A 1249 -3.45 -88.22 23.55
CA ALA A 1249 -2.83 -89.37 24.19
C ALA A 1249 -3.91 -90.42 24.52
N TYR A 1250 -3.85 -91.58 23.86
CA TYR A 1250 -4.75 -92.73 24.12
C TYR A 1250 -4.04 -93.77 25.02
N PRO A 1251 -4.71 -94.41 26.00
CA PRO A 1251 -4.36 -94.18 27.42
C PRO A 1251 -3.59 -95.32 28.13
N GLN A 1252 -2.99 -94.92 29.28
CA GLN A 1252 -2.38 -95.68 30.38
C GLN A 1252 -0.94 -96.21 30.19
N CYS A 1253 0.05 -95.39 30.56
CA CYS A 1253 1.42 -95.87 30.80
C CYS A 1253 1.50 -96.34 32.28
N GLU A 1254 1.52 -97.65 32.54
CA GLU A 1254 1.79 -98.25 33.86
C GLU A 1254 3.30 -98.33 34.13
N TRP A 1255 3.71 -97.90 35.32
CA TRP A 1255 5.10 -97.89 35.76
C TRP A 1255 5.36 -99.10 36.69
N GLY A 1256 6.26 -100.00 36.30
CA GLY A 1256 6.76 -101.08 37.16
C GLY A 1256 8.09 -100.68 37.83
N PRO A 1257 8.37 -101.13 39.07
CA PRO A 1257 9.49 -100.67 39.90
C PRO A 1257 10.88 -100.98 39.35
#